data_AF-A0A2A3YG63-F1
#
_entry.id   AF-A0A2A3YG63-F1
#
_cell.length_a   1.000
_cell.length_b   1.000
_cell.length_c   1.000
_cell.angle_alpha   90.00
_cell.angle_beta   90.00
_cell.angle_gamma   90.00
#
_symmetry.space_group_name_H-M   'P 1'
#
loop_
_entity.id
_entity.type
_entity.pdbx_description
1 polymer ?
#
loop_
_entity_poly.entity_id
_entity_poly.type
_entity_poly.pdbx_seq_one_letter_code
_entity_poly.pdbx_strand_id
1 'polypeptide(L)'
;MALPTAPSRTSTRPAHAPSTRLASLVTSLALVLPSALALQVLEPAPAAAEVTDEQLAAGGVLRDSRTYQVAPGLDLTNFSRLEEGGWNEGSVLSADLGTSSLSWDVASGGSITGSAPLQEIMTSGEQGERAVAAVNGTFFDIDHSDAPIYTSLSGDGTMMGSPAPQPALTMADGQAAVQELSASGTATLDGGTALDLAGVNTPELSPDGIGLYTAAWGKYTLDRPVGAPEAPAEEVARASIVDGVVTEVSDVQDTAGDPDIADGEQVLLGRDEGAGKVAALEVGESVDVEVGPNEDVDLGIAGSHQILEDGEVPEMGEESLVTTAHPRTAVGVSRDGSELFVLVIDGRSSESRGMTLPEAGEILLDMGAHNAINLDGGGSSALAARTAGADSSAIWNSPSDGTVREVPNALVFSSDAPQEMLSDVQTTPALDDPAVFPGLQRTLTATGLGANLEPLLADGDFTAAGPLELVAADEEGAIVRGTERGTGSVTYAAGGFTDQQELRVLGRPVGLEPDSRSLALQDTEDSAQLTLSGVDADGQRARIEAADAVVTVSDGFEAIEDGTGSWTITATGEAETGTVELAVGELRTTVALTRGTDQQSVFDFSDVSSFTTAADRATGEINAVDGPAIQMTYDFTTSTATRGFYLVANDPVEIDGTATAFTMDVRGDASGAWPRLQVTDAEGTVTNLDGETIDHEGWEQVRFTVPEGLAQPLTVQRVRMMETRPEAQYHGDIAVKDLRAITTPTVDSPEQAPVHDAALLSTGSVADRPQQIAVMSDAQFIAADPESGAVEGARRTLREIRQARPDLLVINGDFVDEASPEDFELAGRILEEEWGEEIPYVYVPGNHEVMGGEIENFEEAFGPVTTEQDLGGTKVLTLNSSAGTLAGGGIDQIAELESSLQEAAADDDLSGFTVFFHHPTADPLPSASSQLTDQREARAIEALLADFRRTSGKSVALINGHVGAFHGAAVEGVTTLINGNSGKDPAGTPSTGGFTGWTMLGIDPGSGVMGADPAPQDRVDWLAAETHPWVDEVSVEAPEQLAVGGRGEADASFTQDGRTVPVAWPATAQWGGEGVQVVSGQAEESDRRGIVRLNPATGELTGMRPGTATLTVTVNGRTATATVEVAGR
;
A
#
# COMPACT_ATOMS: atom_id res chain seq x y z
N MET A 1 50.20 -47.42 18.72
CA MET A 1 50.28 -46.39 19.78
C MET A 1 48.89 -45.79 19.87
N ALA A 2 48.04 -46.01 20.88
CA ALA A 2 48.21 -46.35 22.30
C ALA A 2 48.62 -45.17 23.21
N LEU A 3 47.60 -44.55 23.85
CA LEU A 3 47.60 -43.97 25.22
C LEU A 3 48.39 -42.63 25.45
N PRO A 4 48.20 -41.89 26.58
CA PRO A 4 46.93 -41.55 27.31
C PRO A 4 46.92 -40.18 28.10
N THR A 5 45.89 -39.98 28.97
CA THR A 5 45.84 -39.19 30.26
C THR A 5 45.92 -37.65 30.25
N ALA A 6 44.99 -36.85 30.85
CA ALA A 6 44.51 -36.75 32.26
C ALA A 6 45.60 -36.30 33.28
N PRO A 7 45.35 -35.59 34.43
CA PRO A 7 44.14 -35.71 35.27
C PRO A 7 43.67 -34.45 36.10
N SER A 8 42.65 -34.69 36.94
CA SER A 8 42.03 -33.83 37.99
C SER A 8 42.66 -34.01 39.41
N ARG A 9 42.12 -33.29 40.44
CA ARG A 9 41.96 -33.67 41.89
C ARG A 9 41.65 -32.45 42.81
N THR A 10 41.01 -32.47 43.99
CA THR A 10 40.07 -33.36 44.77
C THR A 10 39.58 -32.58 46.02
N SER A 11 38.44 -32.89 46.68
CA SER A 11 38.33 -33.76 47.88
C SER A 11 37.04 -33.47 48.72
N THR A 12 36.61 -34.20 49.78
CA THR A 12 36.34 -35.66 49.97
C THR A 12 35.48 -35.94 51.23
N ARG A 13 34.37 -36.74 51.11
CA ARG A 13 33.88 -37.78 52.08
C ARG A 13 33.32 -37.39 53.49
N PRO A 14 32.64 -38.30 54.27
CA PRO A 14 31.60 -39.30 53.92
C PRO A 14 30.52 -39.66 55.01
N ALA A 15 29.51 -40.46 54.62
CA ALA A 15 28.85 -41.59 55.34
C ALA A 15 28.05 -41.46 56.68
N HIS A 16 26.79 -41.94 56.69
CA HIS A 16 26.36 -43.20 57.38
C HIS A 16 24.84 -43.52 57.26
N ALA A 17 24.50 -44.81 57.42
CA ALA A 17 23.17 -45.42 57.64
C ALA A 17 23.37 -46.53 58.73
N PRO A 18 22.37 -47.17 59.42
CA PRO A 18 21.07 -47.64 58.88
C PRO A 18 19.87 -47.79 59.90
N SER A 19 18.82 -48.54 59.49
CA SER A 19 17.97 -49.48 60.29
C SER A 19 16.46 -49.19 60.58
N THR A 20 15.59 -49.80 59.77
CA THR A 20 14.44 -50.69 60.11
C THR A 20 13.75 -50.65 61.49
N ARG A 21 12.40 -50.52 61.56
CA ARG A 21 11.37 -51.63 61.55
C ARG A 21 9.90 -51.19 61.76
N LEU A 22 8.98 -52.07 61.36
CA LEU A 22 7.50 -52.00 61.43
C LEU A 22 6.89 -51.98 62.86
N ALA A 23 5.66 -51.44 62.99
CA ALA A 23 4.52 -52.09 63.68
C ALA A 23 3.16 -51.45 63.30
N SER A 24 2.07 -52.22 63.39
CA SER A 24 0.72 -51.90 62.87
C SER A 24 -0.31 -51.55 63.96
N LEU A 25 -1.45 -50.91 63.61
CA LEU A 25 -2.83 -51.48 63.63
C LEU A 25 -3.97 -50.45 63.95
N VAL A 26 -4.86 -50.24 62.96
CA VAL A 26 -6.36 -50.04 62.98
C VAL A 26 -7.07 -49.47 64.24
N THR A 27 -7.98 -48.48 64.08
CA THR A 27 -9.46 -48.55 64.37
C THR A 27 -10.24 -47.22 64.11
N SER A 28 -11.14 -47.25 63.12
CA SER A 28 -12.48 -46.61 62.98
C SER A 28 -12.79 -45.09 63.15
N LEU A 29 -13.18 -44.49 62.02
CA LEU A 29 -14.51 -43.89 61.72
C LEU A 29 -15.00 -42.59 62.42
N ALA A 30 -15.06 -41.49 61.65
CA ALA A 30 -16.20 -40.55 61.59
C ALA A 30 -16.14 -39.70 60.29
N LEU A 31 -17.27 -39.54 59.58
CA LEU A 31 -17.41 -38.66 58.40
C LEU A 31 -17.55 -37.19 58.82
N VAL A 32 -16.99 -36.26 58.05
CA VAL A 32 -17.69 -35.13 57.38
C VAL A 32 -16.84 -34.69 56.18
N LEU A 33 -17.45 -34.64 54.98
CA LEU A 33 -16.90 -33.95 53.80
C LEU A 33 -17.21 -32.44 53.91
N PRO A 34 -16.33 -31.60 53.38
CA PRO A 34 -16.79 -30.75 52.28
C PRO A 34 -15.94 -30.98 51.02
N SER A 35 -16.61 -30.94 49.87
CA SER A 35 -16.01 -31.04 48.55
C SER A 35 -15.08 -29.84 48.32
N ALA A 36 -13.79 -30.09 48.13
CA ALA A 36 -12.90 -29.12 47.52
C ALA A 36 -12.97 -29.31 46.00
N LEU A 37 -13.64 -28.38 45.32
CA LEU A 37 -13.42 -28.17 43.89
C LEU A 37 -11.96 -27.76 43.73
N ALA A 38 -11.16 -28.61 43.09
CA ALA A 38 -9.91 -28.14 42.51
C ALA A 38 -10.31 -27.33 41.29
N LEU A 39 -10.13 -26.01 41.33
CA LEU A 39 -9.96 -25.26 40.08
C LEU A 39 -8.70 -25.83 39.45
N GLN A 40 -8.86 -26.58 38.37
CA GLN A 40 -7.82 -26.66 37.37
C GLN A 40 -7.75 -25.25 36.79
N VAL A 41 -6.67 -24.53 37.12
CA VAL A 41 -6.23 -23.44 36.25
C VAL A 41 -5.91 -24.13 34.94
N LEU A 42 -6.68 -23.87 33.88
CA LEU A 42 -6.24 -24.23 32.54
C LEU A 42 -4.96 -23.41 32.32
N GLU A 43 -3.87 -24.09 32.04
CA GLU A 43 -2.75 -23.46 31.36
C GLU A 43 -3.29 -23.11 29.94
N PRO A 44 -3.07 -21.89 29.43
CA PRO A 44 -3.50 -21.55 28.08
C PRO A 44 -2.87 -22.55 27.10
N ALA A 45 -3.66 -22.97 26.10
CA ALA A 45 -3.17 -23.85 25.06
C ALA A 45 -1.99 -23.19 24.32
N PRO A 46 -1.03 -23.97 23.79
CA PRO A 46 -0.14 -23.43 22.77
C PRO A 46 -1.00 -22.94 21.59
N ALA A 47 -0.70 -21.76 21.06
CA ALA A 47 -1.25 -21.34 19.78
C ALA A 47 -0.72 -22.23 18.65
N ALA A 48 -1.35 -22.15 17.48
CA ALA A 48 -0.73 -22.64 16.24
C ALA A 48 0.63 -21.95 16.04
N ALA A 49 1.50 -22.50 15.20
CA ALA A 49 2.68 -21.74 14.78
C ALA A 49 2.21 -20.55 13.92
N GLU A 50 2.14 -19.36 14.52
CA GLU A 50 1.88 -18.11 13.82
C GLU A 50 2.84 -18.01 12.62
N VAL A 51 2.30 -17.80 11.41
CA VAL A 51 3.12 -17.53 10.23
C VAL A 51 3.91 -16.26 10.50
N THR A 52 5.24 -16.41 10.55
CA THR A 52 6.11 -15.32 11.01
C THR A 52 6.42 -14.33 9.89
N ASP A 53 6.73 -13.11 10.31
CA ASP A 53 7.18 -12.03 9.43
C ASP A 53 8.34 -12.43 8.51
N GLU A 54 9.30 -13.20 9.02
CA GLU A 54 10.46 -13.70 8.27
C GLU A 54 10.05 -14.67 7.15
N GLN A 55 9.02 -15.49 7.37
CA GLN A 55 8.49 -16.42 6.37
C GLN A 55 7.71 -15.70 5.26
N LEU A 56 6.93 -14.67 5.62
CA LEU A 56 6.21 -13.84 4.65
C LEU A 56 7.15 -12.93 3.84
N ALA A 57 8.32 -12.58 4.38
CA ALA A 57 9.35 -11.79 3.69
C ALA A 57 10.14 -12.59 2.65
N ALA A 58 10.15 -13.93 2.74
CA ALA A 58 10.88 -14.75 1.78
C ALA A 58 10.36 -14.54 0.34
N GLY A 59 11.27 -14.12 -0.55
CA GLY A 59 10.96 -13.84 -1.96
C GLY A 59 10.37 -12.45 -2.26
N GLY A 60 10.21 -11.56 -1.27
CA GLY A 60 9.66 -10.21 -1.46
C GLY A 60 10.33 -9.14 -0.60
N VAL A 61 9.95 -7.89 -0.84
CA VAL A 61 10.43 -6.68 -0.15
C VAL A 61 9.25 -5.78 0.24
N LEU A 62 9.49 -4.75 1.06
CA LEU A 62 8.48 -3.78 1.52
C LEU A 62 7.22 -4.45 2.11
N ARG A 63 7.45 -5.53 2.84
CA ARG A 63 6.42 -6.42 3.35
C ARG A 63 5.74 -5.84 4.60
N ASP A 64 4.43 -5.80 4.56
CA ASP A 64 3.55 -5.51 5.70
C ASP A 64 2.64 -6.72 5.99
N SER A 65 2.27 -6.96 7.25
CA SER A 65 1.31 -8.00 7.61
C SER A 65 0.68 -7.79 8.99
N ARG A 66 -0.56 -8.25 9.16
CA ARG A 66 -1.28 -8.19 10.43
C ARG A 66 -1.97 -9.52 10.71
N THR A 67 -1.66 -10.11 11.86
CA THR A 67 -2.25 -11.37 12.34
C THR A 67 -3.40 -11.08 13.31
N TYR A 68 -4.48 -11.84 13.17
CA TYR A 68 -5.69 -11.78 13.98
C TYR A 68 -6.09 -13.19 14.40
N GLN A 69 -6.38 -13.40 15.68
CA GLN A 69 -6.96 -14.66 16.12
C GLN A 69 -8.40 -14.79 15.61
N VAL A 70 -8.79 -15.99 15.19
CA VAL A 70 -10.16 -16.30 14.71
C VAL A 70 -10.86 -17.24 15.70
N ALA A 71 -10.17 -18.28 16.14
CA ALA A 71 -10.61 -19.22 17.17
C ALA A 71 -9.38 -19.85 17.86
N PRO A 72 -9.51 -20.58 18.99
CA PRO A 72 -8.40 -21.33 19.53
C PRO A 72 -7.82 -22.30 18.49
N GLY A 73 -6.53 -22.17 18.20
CA GLY A 73 -5.83 -22.95 17.18
C GLY A 73 -6.05 -22.50 15.73
N LEU A 74 -6.69 -21.34 15.49
CA LEU A 74 -6.93 -20.80 14.16
C LEU A 74 -6.64 -19.30 14.11
N ASP A 75 -5.61 -18.93 13.38
CA ASP A 75 -5.15 -17.55 13.19
C ASP A 75 -5.26 -17.14 11.71
N LEU A 76 -5.53 -15.86 11.46
CA LEU A 76 -5.61 -15.24 10.15
C LEU A 76 -4.53 -14.18 10.01
N THR A 77 -3.63 -14.31 9.04
CA THR A 77 -2.64 -13.28 8.72
C THR A 77 -2.91 -12.70 7.33
N ASN A 78 -3.26 -11.42 7.28
CA ASN A 78 -3.26 -10.61 6.06
C ASN A 78 -1.83 -10.13 5.79
N PHE A 79 -1.41 -10.06 4.53
CA PHE A 79 -0.10 -9.55 4.15
C PHE A 79 -0.10 -8.86 2.77
N SER A 80 0.82 -7.91 2.63
CA SER A 80 1.17 -7.17 1.42
C SER A 80 2.67 -7.35 1.19
N ARG A 81 3.11 -7.70 -0.02
CA ARG A 81 4.55 -7.67 -0.37
C ARG A 81 4.79 -7.28 -1.83
N LEU A 82 5.92 -6.65 -2.09
CA LEU A 82 6.41 -6.32 -3.42
C LEU A 82 7.37 -7.41 -3.91
N GLU A 83 7.18 -7.90 -5.13
CA GLU A 83 7.95 -8.98 -5.74
C GLU A 83 8.37 -8.61 -7.17
N GLU A 84 9.15 -9.48 -7.81
CA GLU A 84 9.37 -9.40 -9.26
C GLU A 84 8.02 -9.50 -9.99
N GLY A 85 7.70 -8.48 -10.80
CA GLY A 85 6.41 -8.36 -11.48
C GLY A 85 5.33 -7.57 -10.74
N GLY A 86 5.57 -7.09 -9.51
CA GLY A 86 4.71 -6.14 -8.81
C GLY A 86 4.18 -6.60 -7.44
N TRP A 87 3.22 -5.85 -6.90
CA TRP A 87 2.61 -6.14 -5.60
C TRP A 87 1.76 -7.42 -5.62
N ASN A 88 1.76 -8.11 -4.48
CA ASN A 88 0.84 -9.19 -4.16
C ASN A 88 0.19 -8.96 -2.80
N GLU A 89 -1.13 -9.11 -2.77
CA GLU A 89 -1.97 -9.10 -1.58
C GLU A 89 -2.43 -10.53 -1.28
N GLY A 90 -2.39 -10.90 0.01
CA GLY A 90 -2.83 -12.21 0.43
C GLY A 90 -3.35 -12.27 1.86
N SER A 91 -4.01 -13.39 2.15
CA SER A 91 -4.40 -13.80 3.48
C SER A 91 -4.14 -15.29 3.66
N VAL A 92 -3.65 -15.70 4.83
CA VAL A 92 -3.46 -17.10 5.20
C VAL A 92 -4.19 -17.43 6.50
N LEU A 93 -4.97 -18.52 6.51
CA LEU A 93 -5.43 -19.15 7.75
C LEU A 93 -4.43 -20.23 8.16
N SER A 94 -3.91 -20.14 9.38
CA SER A 94 -3.04 -21.14 9.99
C SER A 94 -3.82 -21.91 11.06
N ALA A 95 -3.96 -23.23 10.90
CA ALA A 95 -4.82 -24.05 11.73
C ALA A 95 -4.06 -25.21 12.41
N ASP A 96 -3.98 -25.22 13.74
CA ASP A 96 -3.51 -26.35 14.55
C ASP A 96 -4.62 -27.37 14.77
N LEU A 97 -4.53 -28.50 14.06
CA LEU A 97 -5.43 -29.64 14.15
C LEU A 97 -5.26 -30.43 15.46
N GLY A 98 -4.22 -30.15 16.26
CA GLY A 98 -4.07 -30.62 17.63
C GLY A 98 -5.04 -29.97 18.61
N THR A 99 -5.63 -28.82 18.26
CA THR A 99 -6.56 -28.10 19.13
C THR A 99 -7.96 -28.73 19.11
N SER A 100 -8.31 -29.42 20.20
CA SER A 100 -9.52 -30.26 20.30
C SER A 100 -10.87 -29.55 20.20
N SER A 101 -10.90 -28.22 20.13
CA SER A 101 -12.10 -27.42 19.91
C SER A 101 -12.23 -26.88 18.49
N LEU A 102 -11.22 -27.08 17.64
CA LEU A 102 -11.21 -26.69 16.24
C LEU A 102 -11.52 -27.92 15.37
N SER A 103 -12.36 -27.74 14.37
CA SER A 103 -12.60 -28.73 13.32
C SER A 103 -12.77 -28.02 11.98
N TRP A 104 -12.64 -28.76 10.89
CA TRP A 104 -13.09 -28.30 9.57
C TRP A 104 -13.92 -29.37 8.88
N ASP A 105 -14.70 -28.96 7.89
CA ASP A 105 -15.53 -29.81 7.05
C ASP A 105 -15.61 -29.21 5.63
N VAL A 106 -16.12 -29.97 4.66
CA VAL A 106 -16.44 -29.46 3.33
C VAL A 106 -17.95 -29.20 3.25
N ALA A 107 -18.35 -27.93 3.19
CA ALA A 107 -19.75 -27.52 3.18
C ALA A 107 -20.23 -27.11 1.77
N SER A 108 -21.55 -27.08 1.56
CA SER A 108 -22.18 -26.60 0.32
C SER A 108 -23.36 -25.66 0.60
N GLY A 109 -23.88 -25.00 -0.44
CA GLY A 109 -25.11 -24.18 -0.35
C GLY A 109 -26.41 -24.98 -0.12
N GLY A 110 -26.32 -26.29 0.13
CA GLY A 110 -27.46 -27.19 0.41
C GLY A 110 -27.80 -28.19 -0.69
N SER A 111 -27.11 -28.13 -1.84
CA SER A 111 -27.10 -29.19 -2.87
C SER A 111 -25.87 -29.09 -3.75
N ILE A 112 -25.45 -30.20 -4.35
CA ILE A 112 -24.27 -30.29 -5.23
C ILE A 112 -24.39 -29.35 -6.45
N THR A 113 -25.57 -29.23 -7.07
CA THR A 113 -25.82 -28.29 -8.18
C THR A 113 -26.37 -26.94 -7.69
N GLY A 114 -25.94 -26.48 -6.51
CA GLY A 114 -26.33 -25.21 -5.94
C GLY A 114 -25.11 -24.39 -5.56
N SER A 115 -25.01 -23.20 -6.10
CA SER A 115 -23.99 -22.20 -5.78
C SER A 115 -24.55 -21.15 -4.80
N ALA A 116 -23.68 -20.59 -3.96
CA ALA A 116 -24.01 -19.49 -3.06
C ALA A 116 -22.75 -18.65 -2.73
N PRO A 117 -22.88 -17.39 -2.28
CA PRO A 117 -21.73 -16.63 -1.79
C PRO A 117 -21.08 -17.31 -0.58
N LEU A 118 -19.75 -17.22 -0.45
CA LEU A 118 -18.97 -17.94 0.57
C LEU A 118 -19.52 -17.84 2.01
N GLN A 119 -19.98 -16.66 2.43
CA GLN A 119 -20.55 -16.43 3.77
C GLN A 119 -21.88 -17.18 4.01
N GLU A 120 -22.67 -17.43 2.96
CA GLU A 120 -23.90 -18.23 3.05
C GLU A 120 -23.58 -19.73 3.17
N ILE A 121 -22.54 -20.21 2.47
CA ILE A 121 -22.04 -21.59 2.63
C ILE A 121 -21.44 -21.80 4.02
N MET A 122 -20.61 -20.86 4.48
CA MET A 122 -19.99 -20.87 5.82
C MET A 122 -21.03 -21.04 6.93
N THR A 123 -22.19 -20.39 6.80
CA THR A 123 -23.26 -20.40 7.81
C THR A 123 -24.35 -21.44 7.51
N SER A 124 -24.12 -22.35 6.57
CA SER A 124 -25.04 -23.44 6.20
C SER A 124 -24.88 -24.69 7.10
N GLY A 125 -25.85 -25.61 7.01
CA GLY A 125 -25.79 -26.92 7.67
C GLY A 125 -25.86 -26.91 9.20
N GLU A 126 -25.55 -28.04 9.84
CA GLU A 126 -25.59 -28.20 11.31
C GLU A 126 -24.38 -27.56 12.04
N GLN A 127 -23.37 -27.13 11.28
CA GLN A 127 -22.18 -26.47 11.81
C GLN A 127 -22.21 -24.94 11.66
N GLY A 128 -23.13 -24.37 10.88
CA GLY A 128 -23.14 -22.93 10.55
C GLY A 128 -23.20 -21.97 11.75
N GLU A 129 -23.83 -22.35 12.87
CA GLU A 129 -23.84 -21.58 14.13
C GLU A 129 -22.47 -21.58 14.86
N ARG A 130 -21.55 -22.46 14.46
CA ARG A 130 -20.21 -22.64 15.04
C ARG A 130 -19.09 -22.31 14.06
N ALA A 131 -19.41 -21.97 12.81
CA ALA A 131 -18.44 -21.63 11.78
C ALA A 131 -17.74 -20.30 12.10
N VAL A 132 -16.41 -20.30 12.05
CA VAL A 132 -15.56 -19.15 12.39
C VAL A 132 -14.77 -18.62 11.19
N ALA A 133 -14.46 -19.48 10.20
CA ALA A 133 -13.91 -19.08 8.91
C ALA A 133 -14.31 -20.04 7.79
N ALA A 134 -14.15 -19.61 6.54
CA ALA A 134 -14.27 -20.43 5.35
C ALA A 134 -13.42 -19.89 4.19
N VAL A 135 -13.04 -20.78 3.27
CA VAL A 135 -12.54 -20.43 1.92
C VAL A 135 -13.28 -21.21 0.85
N ASN A 136 -13.24 -20.76 -0.40
CA ASN A 136 -13.81 -21.49 -1.53
C ASN A 136 -13.15 -22.87 -1.73
N GLY A 137 -13.91 -23.81 -2.29
CA GLY A 137 -13.50 -25.20 -2.47
C GLY A 137 -12.93 -25.55 -3.85
N THR A 138 -13.40 -26.66 -4.40
CA THR A 138 -12.89 -27.27 -5.65
C THR A 138 -13.44 -26.59 -6.90
N PHE A 139 -12.75 -26.81 -8.03
CA PHE A 139 -13.23 -26.50 -9.37
C PHE A 139 -14.62 -27.10 -9.64
N PHE A 140 -15.40 -26.41 -10.48
CA PHE A 140 -16.80 -26.72 -10.73
C PHE A 140 -17.27 -26.37 -12.16
N ASP A 141 -18.44 -26.90 -12.54
CA ASP A 141 -19.09 -26.77 -13.84
C ASP A 141 -19.82 -25.43 -14.02
N ILE A 142 -19.05 -24.34 -13.93
CA ILE A 142 -19.50 -22.94 -13.84
C ILE A 142 -20.39 -22.44 -15.00
N ASP A 143 -20.24 -23.01 -16.20
CA ASP A 143 -21.04 -22.61 -17.37
C ASP A 143 -22.42 -23.29 -17.42
N HIS A 144 -22.68 -24.30 -16.57
CA HIS A 144 -23.88 -25.13 -16.64
C HIS A 144 -24.53 -25.44 -15.30
N SER A 145 -24.01 -26.41 -14.53
CA SER A 145 -24.70 -27.00 -13.38
C SER A 145 -24.22 -26.54 -12.01
N ASP A 146 -23.18 -25.71 -11.98
CA ASP A 146 -22.42 -25.31 -10.80
C ASP A 146 -21.80 -26.48 -10.01
N ALA A 147 -22.00 -27.74 -10.39
CA ALA A 147 -21.53 -28.87 -9.61
C ALA A 147 -20.00 -28.98 -9.58
N PRO A 148 -19.39 -29.33 -8.44
CA PRO A 148 -17.99 -29.73 -8.34
C PRO A 148 -17.59 -30.74 -9.44
N ILE A 149 -16.42 -30.58 -10.03
CA ILE A 149 -15.87 -31.52 -11.04
C ILE A 149 -14.82 -32.49 -10.47
N TYR A 150 -14.32 -32.24 -9.25
CA TYR A 150 -13.42 -33.15 -8.54
C TYR A 150 -14.03 -33.66 -7.22
N THR A 151 -13.46 -34.77 -6.74
CA THR A 151 -13.97 -35.51 -5.58
C THR A 151 -14.01 -34.65 -4.32
N SER A 152 -15.15 -34.65 -3.63
CA SER A 152 -15.33 -33.99 -2.33
C SER A 152 -16.14 -34.87 -1.37
N LEU A 153 -15.68 -34.92 -0.12
CA LEU A 153 -16.29 -35.67 0.99
C LEU A 153 -16.38 -34.77 2.21
N SER A 154 -17.55 -34.77 2.84
CA SER A 154 -17.82 -34.15 4.14
C SER A 154 -17.96 -35.23 5.22
N GLY A 155 -18.16 -34.82 6.48
CA GLY A 155 -18.45 -35.75 7.57
C GLY A 155 -19.72 -36.61 7.37
N ASP A 156 -20.60 -36.23 6.44
CA ASP A 156 -21.80 -37.00 6.03
C ASP A 156 -21.51 -38.02 4.90
N GLY A 157 -20.32 -37.98 4.29
CA GLY A 157 -19.84 -38.91 3.27
C GLY A 157 -19.50 -38.26 1.93
N THR A 158 -19.46 -39.07 0.86
CA THR A 158 -19.15 -38.61 -0.50
C THR A 158 -20.23 -37.67 -1.03
N MET A 159 -19.88 -36.39 -1.17
CA MET A 159 -20.75 -35.36 -1.76
C MET A 159 -20.74 -35.45 -3.29
N MET A 160 -19.55 -35.38 -3.88
CA MET A 160 -19.32 -35.63 -5.31
C MET A 160 -18.14 -36.60 -5.44
N GLY A 161 -18.29 -37.66 -6.23
CA GLY A 161 -17.23 -38.62 -6.51
C GLY A 161 -16.88 -38.72 -7.99
N SER A 162 -15.61 -38.47 -8.32
CA SER A 162 -15.03 -38.74 -9.64
C SER A 162 -14.17 -40.01 -9.60
N PRO A 163 -14.25 -40.91 -10.61
CA PRO A 163 -13.39 -42.09 -10.69
C PRO A 163 -11.96 -41.77 -11.13
N ALA A 164 -11.68 -40.54 -11.55
CA ALA A 164 -10.33 -40.07 -11.87
C ALA A 164 -9.67 -39.52 -10.59
N PRO A 165 -8.54 -40.07 -10.13
CA PRO A 165 -7.78 -39.50 -9.03
C PRO A 165 -7.32 -38.07 -9.36
N GLN A 166 -7.31 -37.22 -8.33
CA GLN A 166 -6.75 -35.87 -8.34
C GLN A 166 -6.02 -35.61 -7.01
N PRO A 167 -4.98 -34.75 -6.98
CA PRO A 167 -4.38 -34.28 -5.73
C PRO A 167 -5.42 -33.64 -4.81
N ALA A 168 -5.48 -34.08 -3.55
CA ALA A 168 -6.49 -33.62 -2.60
C ALA A 168 -5.91 -33.39 -1.21
N LEU A 169 -6.48 -32.42 -0.50
CA LEU A 169 -6.40 -32.33 0.95
C LEU A 169 -7.33 -33.40 1.52
N THR A 170 -6.82 -34.24 2.42
CA THR A 170 -7.61 -35.26 3.13
C THR A 170 -7.39 -35.18 4.64
N MET A 171 -8.33 -35.73 5.40
CA MET A 171 -8.24 -35.91 6.85
C MET A 171 -8.51 -37.37 7.19
N ALA A 172 -7.70 -37.98 8.06
CA ALA A 172 -7.96 -39.29 8.65
C ALA A 172 -7.46 -39.33 10.10
N ASP A 173 -8.28 -39.81 11.05
CA ASP A 173 -7.89 -39.96 12.47
C ASP A 173 -7.37 -38.64 13.12
N GLY A 174 -7.75 -37.47 12.58
CA GLY A 174 -7.29 -36.15 13.03
C GLY A 174 -5.92 -35.71 12.48
N GLN A 175 -5.39 -36.37 11.46
CA GLN A 175 -4.20 -35.93 10.73
C GLN A 175 -4.54 -35.55 9.28
N ALA A 176 -4.04 -34.41 8.83
CA ALA A 176 -4.17 -33.98 7.43
C ALA A 176 -3.07 -34.58 6.54
N ALA A 177 -3.40 -34.82 5.28
CA ALA A 177 -2.45 -35.26 4.25
C ALA A 177 -2.81 -34.67 2.87
N VAL A 178 -1.82 -34.66 1.98
CA VAL A 178 -2.01 -34.45 0.54
C VAL A 178 -1.82 -35.79 -0.16
N GLN A 179 -2.83 -36.25 -0.90
CA GLN A 179 -2.80 -37.53 -1.62
C GLN A 179 -3.81 -37.58 -2.77
N GLU A 180 -3.66 -38.58 -3.65
CA GLU A 180 -4.53 -38.81 -4.80
C GLU A 180 -5.92 -39.35 -4.40
N LEU A 181 -6.96 -38.56 -4.64
CA LEU A 181 -8.33 -38.84 -4.22
C LEU A 181 -9.29 -38.96 -5.42
N SER A 182 -10.04 -40.05 -5.40
CA SER A 182 -11.14 -40.41 -6.30
C SER A 182 -12.25 -41.03 -5.46
N ALA A 183 -13.49 -40.95 -5.91
CA ALA A 183 -14.58 -41.73 -5.33
C ALA A 183 -15.44 -42.35 -6.42
N SER A 184 -15.66 -43.65 -6.30
CA SER A 184 -16.39 -44.49 -7.26
C SER A 184 -17.06 -45.63 -6.51
N GLY A 185 -17.67 -46.58 -7.22
CA GLY A 185 -18.38 -47.66 -6.53
C GLY A 185 -18.78 -48.84 -7.40
N THR A 186 -19.62 -49.68 -6.85
CA THR A 186 -20.18 -50.86 -7.51
C THR A 186 -21.63 -51.06 -7.06
N ALA A 187 -22.53 -51.28 -8.01
CA ALA A 187 -23.88 -51.77 -7.75
C ALA A 187 -23.92 -53.28 -8.03
N THR A 188 -24.13 -54.09 -6.99
CA THR A 188 -24.15 -55.56 -7.08
C THR A 188 -25.58 -56.08 -7.13
N LEU A 189 -25.92 -56.76 -8.22
CA LEU A 189 -27.26 -57.30 -8.49
C LEU A 189 -27.48 -58.69 -7.87
N ASP A 190 -28.76 -59.07 -7.74
CA ASP A 190 -29.20 -60.40 -7.30
C ASP A 190 -28.58 -61.54 -8.15
N GLY A 191 -27.59 -62.21 -7.57
CA GLY A 191 -26.81 -63.26 -8.26
C GLY A 191 -25.31 -62.97 -8.37
N GLY A 192 -24.87 -61.77 -7.97
CA GLY A 192 -23.45 -61.38 -7.88
C GLY A 192 -22.88 -60.79 -9.18
N THR A 193 -23.73 -60.21 -10.03
CA THR A 193 -23.28 -59.37 -11.16
C THR A 193 -22.96 -57.98 -10.61
N ALA A 194 -21.70 -57.54 -10.76
CA ALA A 194 -21.27 -56.19 -10.43
C ALA A 194 -21.47 -55.25 -11.63
N LEU A 195 -21.98 -54.04 -11.37
CA LEU A 195 -21.98 -52.91 -12.29
C LEU A 195 -21.05 -51.85 -11.72
N ASP A 196 -19.99 -51.51 -12.47
CA ASP A 196 -19.03 -50.47 -12.07
C ASP A 196 -19.70 -49.08 -12.12
N LEU A 197 -19.58 -48.30 -11.05
CA LEU A 197 -20.14 -46.94 -10.96
C LEU A 197 -19.05 -45.90 -11.26
N ALA A 198 -19.23 -45.20 -12.39
CA ALA A 198 -18.29 -44.23 -12.96
C ALA A 198 -18.39 -42.82 -12.33
N GLY A 199 -18.84 -42.73 -11.09
CA GLY A 199 -18.95 -41.49 -10.32
C GLY A 199 -20.27 -41.35 -9.56
N VAL A 200 -20.31 -40.39 -8.63
CA VAL A 200 -21.46 -40.10 -7.76
C VAL A 200 -21.76 -38.61 -7.75
N ASN A 201 -23.00 -38.23 -8.03
CA ASN A 201 -23.44 -36.84 -8.19
C ASN A 201 -22.53 -36.02 -9.14
N THR A 202 -21.85 -36.66 -10.11
CA THR A 202 -20.91 -35.99 -11.03
C THR A 202 -21.65 -35.27 -12.16
N PRO A 203 -21.24 -34.05 -12.57
CA PRO A 203 -21.79 -33.35 -13.75
C PRO A 203 -21.37 -33.93 -15.09
N GLU A 204 -20.42 -34.89 -15.12
CA GLU A 204 -20.03 -35.60 -16.33
C GLU A 204 -19.83 -37.10 -16.05
N LEU A 205 -20.53 -37.94 -16.83
CA LEU A 205 -20.28 -39.37 -16.90
C LEU A 205 -19.49 -39.72 -18.16
N SER A 206 -18.46 -40.54 -18.01
CA SER A 206 -17.75 -41.13 -19.14
C SER A 206 -18.71 -41.88 -20.07
N PRO A 207 -18.47 -41.90 -21.40
CA PRO A 207 -19.19 -42.77 -22.33
C PRO A 207 -19.24 -44.22 -21.83
N ASP A 208 -20.36 -44.91 -22.11
CA ASP A 208 -20.68 -46.26 -21.65
C ASP A 208 -20.81 -46.46 -20.11
N GLY A 209 -20.71 -45.37 -19.34
CA GLY A 209 -20.71 -45.38 -17.87
C GLY A 209 -22.09 -45.46 -17.20
N ILE A 210 -22.08 -45.73 -15.89
CA ILE A 210 -23.24 -45.68 -15.00
C ILE A 210 -22.88 -44.80 -13.80
N GLY A 211 -23.64 -43.75 -13.51
CA GLY A 211 -23.46 -42.91 -12.33
C GLY A 211 -24.49 -43.20 -11.24
N LEU A 212 -24.16 -42.87 -9.99
CA LEU A 212 -25.11 -42.83 -8.87
C LEU A 212 -25.51 -41.39 -8.58
N TYR A 213 -26.80 -41.11 -8.48
CA TYR A 213 -27.35 -39.81 -8.10
C TYR A 213 -28.22 -39.96 -6.85
N THR A 214 -28.23 -38.92 -6.04
CA THR A 214 -28.90 -38.87 -4.72
C THR A 214 -29.67 -37.56 -4.60
N ALA A 215 -30.53 -37.41 -3.58
CA ALA A 215 -31.19 -36.14 -3.29
C ALA A 215 -30.21 -34.95 -3.15
N ALA A 216 -28.96 -35.21 -2.73
CA ALA A 216 -27.92 -34.19 -2.64
C ALA A 216 -27.59 -33.53 -3.99
N TRP A 217 -27.78 -34.22 -5.14
CA TRP A 217 -27.58 -33.64 -6.48
C TRP A 217 -28.31 -32.30 -6.63
N GLY A 218 -29.52 -32.17 -6.09
CA GLY A 218 -30.33 -30.97 -6.18
C GLY A 218 -31.33 -31.02 -7.33
N LYS A 219 -31.57 -29.88 -7.97
CA LYS A 219 -32.69 -29.69 -8.93
C LYS A 219 -32.25 -29.55 -10.39
N TYR A 220 -30.95 -29.54 -10.67
CA TYR A 220 -30.47 -29.45 -12.05
C TYR A 220 -30.79 -30.73 -12.83
N THR A 221 -31.03 -30.62 -14.14
CA THR A 221 -31.39 -31.78 -14.97
C THR A 221 -30.28 -32.85 -14.95
N LEU A 222 -30.68 -34.13 -14.91
CA LEU A 222 -29.76 -35.25 -15.09
C LEU A 222 -29.32 -35.41 -16.56
N ASP A 223 -29.80 -34.58 -17.48
CA ASP A 223 -29.30 -34.52 -18.86
C ASP A 223 -27.84 -34.04 -18.94
N ARG A 224 -27.38 -33.24 -17.97
CA ARG A 224 -26.01 -32.68 -17.95
C ARG A 224 -24.93 -33.76 -17.80
N PRO A 225 -25.02 -34.70 -16.84
CA PRO A 225 -24.13 -35.85 -16.75
C PRO A 225 -24.01 -36.71 -18.03
N VAL A 226 -25.08 -36.80 -18.82
CA VAL A 226 -25.10 -37.54 -20.10
C VAL A 226 -24.74 -36.66 -21.30
N GLY A 227 -24.16 -35.48 -21.05
CA GLY A 227 -23.49 -34.62 -22.03
C GLY A 227 -24.36 -33.50 -22.63
N ALA A 228 -25.57 -33.25 -22.13
CA ALA A 228 -26.36 -32.11 -22.60
C ALA A 228 -25.90 -30.78 -21.96
N PRO A 229 -25.94 -29.65 -22.67
CA PRO A 229 -26.46 -29.46 -24.04
C PRO A 229 -25.47 -29.72 -25.20
N GLU A 230 -24.17 -29.88 -24.95
CA GLU A 230 -23.13 -29.79 -26.00
C GLU A 230 -22.95 -31.08 -26.80
N ALA A 231 -23.02 -32.24 -26.14
CA ALA A 231 -22.81 -33.57 -26.69
C ALA A 231 -23.74 -34.63 -26.03
N PRO A 232 -25.08 -34.46 -26.07
CA PRO A 232 -26.03 -35.36 -25.41
C PRO A 232 -25.95 -36.78 -25.99
N ALA A 233 -25.99 -37.79 -25.11
CA ALA A 233 -26.02 -39.20 -25.47
C ALA A 233 -27.33 -39.60 -26.20
N GLU A 234 -27.24 -40.53 -27.15
CA GLU A 234 -28.41 -41.07 -27.87
C GLU A 234 -29.15 -42.17 -27.07
N GLU A 235 -28.48 -42.82 -26.13
CA GLU A 235 -29.02 -43.89 -25.28
C GLU A 235 -28.78 -43.55 -23.79
N VAL A 236 -29.88 -43.31 -23.07
CA VAL A 236 -29.92 -42.95 -21.65
C VAL A 236 -31.00 -43.78 -20.96
N ALA A 237 -30.74 -44.26 -19.73
CA ALA A 237 -31.75 -44.92 -18.91
C ALA A 237 -31.50 -44.67 -17.42
N ARG A 238 -32.58 -44.65 -16.62
CA ARG A 238 -32.51 -44.44 -15.17
C ARG A 238 -33.23 -45.55 -14.39
N ALA A 239 -32.72 -45.89 -13.20
CA ALA A 239 -33.38 -46.79 -12.26
C ALA A 239 -33.33 -46.23 -10.84
N SER A 240 -34.50 -46.09 -10.20
CA SER A 240 -34.65 -45.67 -8.81
C SER A 240 -34.51 -46.85 -7.86
N ILE A 241 -33.79 -46.65 -6.77
CA ILE A 241 -33.49 -47.62 -5.71
C ILE A 241 -33.86 -47.00 -4.37
N VAL A 242 -34.63 -47.73 -3.56
CA VAL A 242 -34.99 -47.35 -2.18
C VAL A 242 -34.78 -48.57 -1.28
N ASP A 243 -34.12 -48.38 -0.13
CA ASP A 243 -33.77 -49.46 0.81
C ASP A 243 -33.05 -50.67 0.14
N GLY A 244 -32.22 -50.41 -0.89
CA GLY A 244 -31.51 -51.44 -1.65
C GLY A 244 -32.39 -52.27 -2.61
N VAL A 245 -33.57 -51.76 -2.99
CA VAL A 245 -34.50 -52.42 -3.92
C VAL A 245 -34.90 -51.49 -5.05
N VAL A 246 -34.88 -52.00 -6.29
CA VAL A 246 -35.31 -51.24 -7.48
C VAL A 246 -36.80 -50.96 -7.44
N THR A 247 -37.21 -49.69 -7.48
CA THR A 247 -38.60 -49.23 -7.41
C THR A 247 -39.16 -48.80 -8.78
N GLU A 248 -38.33 -48.23 -9.64
CA GLU A 248 -38.69 -47.77 -10.99
C GLU A 248 -37.49 -47.95 -11.95
N VAL A 249 -37.76 -48.23 -13.23
CA VAL A 249 -36.76 -48.35 -14.30
C VAL A 249 -37.35 -47.75 -15.57
N SER A 250 -36.60 -46.91 -16.29
CA SER A 250 -37.01 -46.39 -17.60
C SER A 250 -36.67 -47.34 -18.75
N ASP A 251 -37.40 -47.23 -19.86
CA ASP A 251 -36.88 -47.69 -21.16
C ASP A 251 -35.63 -46.86 -21.55
N VAL A 252 -34.86 -47.30 -22.55
CA VAL A 252 -33.79 -46.50 -23.14
C VAL A 252 -34.39 -45.35 -23.97
N GLN A 253 -33.91 -44.14 -23.71
CA GLN A 253 -34.44 -42.87 -24.23
C GLN A 253 -33.30 -41.85 -24.48
N ASP A 254 -33.62 -40.67 -25.03
CA ASP A 254 -32.67 -39.63 -25.47
C ASP A 254 -32.49 -38.47 -24.45
N THR A 255 -32.90 -38.69 -23.19
CA THR A 255 -32.87 -37.71 -22.09
C THR A 255 -32.96 -38.44 -20.75
N ALA A 256 -32.29 -37.95 -19.70
CA ALA A 256 -32.48 -38.39 -18.33
C ALA A 256 -33.63 -37.64 -17.63
N GLY A 257 -33.81 -36.37 -18.01
CA GLY A 257 -34.84 -35.46 -17.50
C GLY A 257 -34.56 -34.93 -16.09
N ASP A 258 -35.60 -34.36 -15.48
CA ASP A 258 -35.55 -33.80 -14.13
C ASP A 258 -35.18 -34.89 -13.08
N PRO A 259 -34.36 -34.55 -12.06
CA PRO A 259 -33.85 -35.52 -11.10
C PRO A 259 -34.96 -36.14 -10.23
N ASP A 260 -35.81 -35.30 -9.61
CA ASP A 260 -36.93 -35.70 -8.74
C ASP A 260 -36.58 -36.79 -7.69
N ILE A 261 -35.34 -36.80 -7.18
CA ILE A 261 -34.83 -37.81 -6.24
C ILE A 261 -35.24 -37.47 -4.80
N ALA A 262 -35.91 -38.38 -4.10
CA ALA A 262 -36.32 -38.18 -2.71
C ALA A 262 -35.21 -38.49 -1.68
N ASP A 263 -35.33 -37.98 -0.46
CA ASP A 263 -34.40 -38.31 0.63
C ASP A 263 -34.35 -39.83 0.88
N GLY A 264 -33.15 -40.42 0.80
CA GLY A 264 -32.95 -41.87 0.92
C GLY A 264 -33.24 -42.66 -0.37
N GLU A 265 -33.60 -42.01 -1.46
CA GLU A 265 -33.63 -42.58 -2.81
C GLU A 265 -32.26 -42.42 -3.49
N GLN A 266 -31.90 -43.43 -4.27
CA GLN A 266 -30.73 -43.45 -5.13
C GLN A 266 -31.17 -43.70 -6.58
N VAL A 267 -30.56 -43.02 -7.54
CA VAL A 267 -30.83 -43.23 -8.97
C VAL A 267 -29.55 -43.69 -9.67
N LEU A 268 -29.59 -44.86 -10.29
CA LEU A 268 -28.58 -45.27 -11.26
C LEU A 268 -28.92 -44.63 -12.61
N LEU A 269 -27.98 -43.86 -13.16
CA LEU A 269 -28.10 -43.20 -14.46
C LEU A 269 -27.08 -43.81 -15.43
N GLY A 270 -27.57 -44.52 -16.44
CA GLY A 270 -26.74 -45.16 -17.47
C GLY A 270 -26.64 -44.30 -18.72
N ARG A 271 -25.41 -44.19 -19.27
CA ARG A 271 -25.06 -43.53 -20.53
C ARG A 271 -24.59 -44.57 -21.55
N ASP A 272 -25.03 -44.49 -22.80
CA ASP A 272 -24.62 -45.36 -23.91
C ASP A 272 -24.75 -46.87 -23.55
N GLU A 273 -23.69 -47.70 -23.59
CA GLU A 273 -23.79 -49.12 -23.16
C GLU A 273 -24.25 -49.27 -21.69
N GLY A 274 -23.99 -48.26 -20.85
CA GLY A 274 -24.47 -48.17 -19.47
C GLY A 274 -26.00 -48.06 -19.38
N ALA A 275 -26.65 -47.33 -20.30
CA ALA A 275 -28.10 -47.23 -20.38
C ALA A 275 -28.74 -48.61 -20.62
N GLY A 276 -28.14 -49.42 -21.50
CA GLY A 276 -28.59 -50.79 -21.78
C GLY A 276 -28.47 -51.74 -20.57
N LYS A 277 -27.55 -51.46 -19.63
CA LYS A 277 -27.39 -52.21 -18.37
C LYS A 277 -28.43 -51.78 -17.33
N VAL A 278 -28.65 -50.47 -17.17
CA VAL A 278 -29.64 -49.91 -16.24
C VAL A 278 -31.08 -50.27 -16.65
N ALA A 279 -31.41 -50.18 -17.95
CA ALA A 279 -32.74 -50.57 -18.47
C ALA A 279 -33.02 -52.09 -18.42
N ALA A 280 -32.03 -52.91 -18.04
CA ALA A 280 -32.19 -54.36 -17.88
C ALA A 280 -32.58 -54.80 -16.46
N LEU A 281 -32.59 -53.88 -15.49
CA LEU A 281 -32.98 -54.13 -14.10
C LEU A 281 -34.49 -54.40 -13.98
N GLU A 282 -34.89 -55.28 -13.05
CA GLU A 282 -36.31 -55.57 -12.79
C GLU A 282 -36.82 -54.87 -11.52
N VAL A 283 -38.00 -54.24 -11.57
CA VAL A 283 -38.63 -53.65 -10.37
C VAL A 283 -38.88 -54.72 -9.31
N GLY A 284 -38.31 -54.53 -8.11
CA GLY A 284 -38.29 -55.49 -7.01
C GLY A 284 -37.01 -56.34 -6.91
N GLU A 285 -36.03 -56.14 -7.79
CA GLU A 285 -34.66 -56.70 -7.70
C GLU A 285 -33.88 -56.04 -6.57
N SER A 286 -33.05 -56.81 -5.85
CA SER A 286 -32.15 -56.28 -4.83
C SER A 286 -30.84 -55.81 -5.45
N VAL A 287 -30.40 -54.61 -5.05
CA VAL A 287 -29.14 -54.00 -5.51
C VAL A 287 -28.38 -53.49 -4.29
N ASP A 288 -27.18 -54.02 -4.08
CA ASP A 288 -26.26 -53.61 -3.02
C ASP A 288 -25.31 -52.55 -3.60
N VAL A 289 -25.43 -51.29 -3.16
CA VAL A 289 -24.69 -50.15 -3.69
C VAL A 289 -23.58 -49.78 -2.72
N GLU A 290 -22.33 -50.07 -3.09
CA GLU A 290 -21.14 -49.67 -2.35
C GLU A 290 -20.46 -48.52 -3.10
N VAL A 291 -20.27 -47.38 -2.44
CA VAL A 291 -19.55 -46.19 -2.94
C VAL A 291 -18.62 -45.71 -1.86
N GLY A 292 -17.42 -45.27 -2.26
CA GLY A 292 -16.49 -44.62 -1.34
C GLY A 292 -15.27 -44.02 -2.03
N PRO A 293 -14.43 -43.31 -1.27
CA PRO A 293 -13.11 -42.89 -1.71
C PRO A 293 -12.18 -44.10 -1.96
N ASN A 294 -11.11 -43.92 -2.74
CA ASN A 294 -10.03 -44.94 -2.85
C ASN A 294 -9.17 -45.07 -1.60
N GLU A 295 -9.16 -44.05 -0.74
CA GLU A 295 -8.39 -43.99 0.50
C GLU A 295 -9.32 -44.01 1.73
N ASP A 296 -8.86 -44.53 2.86
CA ASP A 296 -9.61 -44.61 4.11
C ASP A 296 -9.51 -43.25 4.85
N VAL A 297 -10.41 -42.31 4.50
CA VAL A 297 -10.40 -40.91 4.96
C VAL A 297 -11.78 -40.46 5.45
N ASP A 298 -11.78 -39.58 6.45
CA ASP A 298 -12.99 -39.00 7.05
C ASP A 298 -13.51 -37.80 6.21
N LEU A 299 -12.59 -36.98 5.70
CA LEU A 299 -12.88 -35.78 4.89
C LEU A 299 -11.94 -35.71 3.68
N GLY A 300 -12.35 -35.04 2.62
CA GLY A 300 -11.45 -34.75 1.51
C GLY A 300 -11.97 -33.73 0.51
N ILE A 301 -11.08 -32.90 -0.01
CA ILE A 301 -11.38 -31.97 -1.11
C ILE A 301 -10.23 -31.98 -2.12
N ALA A 302 -10.56 -32.36 -3.35
CA ALA A 302 -9.62 -32.38 -4.46
C ALA A 302 -9.36 -30.99 -5.05
N GLY A 303 -8.11 -30.74 -5.42
CA GLY A 303 -7.66 -29.59 -6.20
C GLY A 303 -7.30 -30.00 -7.63
N SER A 304 -6.65 -29.10 -8.37
CA SER A 304 -6.18 -29.38 -9.74
C SER A 304 -4.73 -29.85 -9.82
N HIS A 305 -3.88 -29.41 -8.89
CA HIS A 305 -2.44 -29.67 -8.89
C HIS A 305 -1.92 -29.83 -7.47
N GLN A 306 -0.96 -30.74 -7.28
CA GLN A 306 -0.05 -30.71 -6.13
C GLN A 306 1.04 -29.69 -6.45
N ILE A 307 1.09 -28.59 -5.68
CA ILE A 307 2.02 -27.46 -5.90
C ILE A 307 3.25 -27.50 -4.98
N LEU A 308 3.27 -28.44 -4.02
CA LEU A 308 4.43 -28.75 -3.19
C LEU A 308 4.44 -30.27 -2.90
N GLU A 309 5.57 -30.93 -3.14
CA GLU A 309 5.77 -32.38 -2.91
C GLU A 309 7.03 -32.61 -2.08
N ASP A 310 6.88 -33.25 -0.92
CA ASP A 310 7.99 -33.61 0.00
C ASP A 310 8.94 -32.45 0.41
N GLY A 311 8.44 -31.21 0.40
CA GLY A 311 9.17 -29.98 0.71
C GLY A 311 9.92 -29.36 -0.48
N GLU A 312 9.62 -29.76 -1.71
CA GLU A 312 10.15 -29.20 -2.95
C GLU A 312 9.00 -28.79 -3.90
N VAL A 313 9.12 -27.65 -4.58
CA VAL A 313 8.14 -27.23 -5.60
C VAL A 313 8.42 -28.06 -6.88
N PRO A 314 7.44 -28.85 -7.38
CA PRO A 314 7.69 -29.78 -8.47
C PRO A 314 7.80 -29.08 -9.84
N GLU A 315 8.47 -29.73 -10.80
CA GLU A 315 8.43 -29.29 -12.22
C GLU A 315 7.00 -29.46 -12.77
N MET A 316 6.31 -28.33 -13.00
CA MET A 316 4.95 -28.28 -13.57
C MET A 316 4.96 -28.04 -15.09
N GLY A 317 3.81 -28.17 -15.75
CA GLY A 317 3.67 -27.97 -17.20
C GLY A 317 3.64 -26.49 -17.64
N GLU A 318 3.64 -26.28 -18.97
CA GLU A 318 3.60 -24.94 -19.58
C GLU A 318 2.16 -24.41 -19.80
N GLU A 319 1.14 -25.09 -19.28
CA GLU A 319 -0.26 -24.64 -19.37
C GLU A 319 -0.49 -23.30 -18.65
N SER A 320 -1.45 -22.52 -19.17
CA SER A 320 -1.75 -21.17 -18.65
C SER A 320 -2.17 -21.18 -17.17
N LEU A 321 -2.85 -22.24 -16.70
CA LEU A 321 -3.23 -22.35 -15.29
C LEU A 321 -2.01 -22.40 -14.35
N VAL A 322 -0.90 -22.99 -14.78
CA VAL A 322 0.39 -23.01 -14.06
C VAL A 322 1.10 -21.66 -14.22
N THR A 323 1.30 -21.23 -15.47
CA THR A 323 2.27 -20.19 -15.85
C THR A 323 1.75 -18.75 -15.81
N THR A 324 0.44 -18.54 -15.67
CA THR A 324 -0.17 -17.21 -15.65
C THR A 324 -0.51 -16.78 -14.21
N ALA A 325 -0.20 -15.53 -13.86
CA ALA A 325 -0.57 -14.95 -12.56
C ALA A 325 -2.10 -14.79 -12.44
N HIS A 326 -2.68 -15.32 -11.36
CA HIS A 326 -4.12 -15.26 -11.07
C HIS A 326 -4.34 -15.13 -9.55
N PRO A 327 -5.54 -14.70 -9.11
CA PRO A 327 -5.99 -14.98 -7.75
C PRO A 327 -5.96 -16.49 -7.51
N ARG A 328 -5.50 -16.92 -6.34
CA ARG A 328 -5.33 -18.34 -5.98
C ARG A 328 -5.99 -18.64 -4.65
N THR A 329 -6.50 -19.85 -4.53
CA THR A 329 -6.78 -20.48 -3.24
C THR A 329 -5.99 -21.79 -3.20
N ALA A 330 -5.19 -21.99 -2.16
CA ALA A 330 -4.31 -23.14 -2.01
C ALA A 330 -4.26 -23.61 -0.55
N VAL A 331 -3.97 -24.89 -0.34
CA VAL A 331 -3.82 -25.45 1.01
C VAL A 331 -2.51 -26.21 1.13
N GLY A 332 -1.64 -25.73 2.01
CA GLY A 332 -0.45 -26.42 2.48
C GLY A 332 -0.73 -27.24 3.75
N VAL A 333 0.02 -28.33 3.90
CA VAL A 333 0.01 -29.23 5.06
C VAL A 333 1.44 -29.37 5.57
N SER A 334 1.62 -29.18 6.87
CA SER A 334 2.87 -29.46 7.60
C SER A 334 3.34 -30.92 7.47
N ARG A 335 4.62 -31.17 7.77
CA ARG A 335 5.27 -32.48 7.56
C ARG A 335 4.63 -33.65 8.31
N ASP A 336 4.11 -33.42 9.50
CA ASP A 336 3.47 -34.41 10.37
C ASP A 336 1.94 -34.33 10.37
N GLY A 337 1.36 -33.45 9.56
CA GLY A 337 -0.08 -33.37 9.31
C GLY A 337 -0.88 -32.75 10.47
N SER A 338 -0.24 -32.04 11.41
CA SER A 338 -0.92 -31.36 12.52
C SER A 338 -1.30 -29.91 12.21
N GLU A 339 -0.71 -29.27 11.21
CA GLU A 339 -0.99 -27.88 10.84
C GLU A 339 -1.38 -27.75 9.36
N LEU A 340 -2.37 -26.89 9.09
CA LEU A 340 -2.77 -26.43 7.75
C LEU A 340 -2.42 -24.95 7.53
N PHE A 341 -2.05 -24.62 6.29
CA PHE A 341 -1.85 -23.26 5.81
C PHE A 341 -2.78 -23.03 4.61
N VAL A 342 -3.90 -22.34 4.81
CA VAL A 342 -4.88 -22.07 3.76
C VAL A 342 -4.66 -20.67 3.22
N LEU A 343 -4.04 -20.59 2.05
CA LEU A 343 -3.65 -19.35 1.37
C LEU A 343 -4.75 -18.88 0.41
N VAL A 344 -5.10 -17.60 0.47
CA VAL A 344 -5.87 -16.87 -0.55
C VAL A 344 -5.03 -15.68 -1.02
N ILE A 345 -4.76 -15.64 -2.32
CA ILE A 345 -4.05 -14.56 -3.03
C ILE A 345 -5.04 -13.80 -3.90
N ASP A 346 -5.05 -12.47 -3.80
CA ASP A 346 -5.82 -11.62 -4.71
C ASP A 346 -5.11 -11.44 -6.04
N GLY A 347 -5.82 -11.00 -7.08
CA GLY A 347 -5.21 -10.77 -8.39
C GLY A 347 -6.16 -10.11 -9.38
N ARG A 348 -5.62 -9.77 -10.57
CA ARG A 348 -6.34 -9.05 -11.64
C ARG A 348 -6.79 -7.64 -11.23
N SER A 349 -6.10 -7.01 -10.28
CA SER A 349 -6.31 -5.63 -9.84
C SER A 349 -5.01 -4.82 -9.95
N SER A 350 -5.07 -3.51 -9.69
CA SER A 350 -3.87 -2.68 -9.51
C SER A 350 -3.11 -3.02 -8.23
N GLU A 351 -3.83 -3.49 -7.20
CA GLU A 351 -3.26 -3.75 -5.87
C GLU A 351 -2.56 -5.11 -5.76
N SER A 352 -2.96 -6.10 -6.58
CA SER A 352 -2.35 -7.42 -6.60
C SER A 352 -2.28 -7.98 -8.02
N ARG A 353 -1.07 -8.40 -8.44
CA ARG A 353 -0.84 -9.09 -9.71
C ARG A 353 -1.40 -10.52 -9.69
N GLY A 354 -1.41 -11.15 -8.51
CA GLY A 354 -1.70 -12.56 -8.30
C GLY A 354 -0.48 -13.47 -8.51
N MET A 355 -0.65 -14.78 -8.31
CA MET A 355 0.46 -15.73 -8.39
C MET A 355 0.24 -16.80 -9.46
N THR A 356 1.35 -17.29 -10.00
CA THR A 356 1.48 -18.56 -10.72
C THR A 356 1.41 -19.73 -9.71
N LEU A 357 1.29 -20.97 -10.21
CA LEU A 357 1.28 -22.13 -9.29
C LEU A 357 2.63 -22.41 -8.60
N PRO A 358 3.79 -22.20 -9.24
CA PRO A 358 5.08 -22.27 -8.55
C PRO A 358 5.21 -21.25 -7.42
N GLU A 359 4.93 -19.96 -7.68
CA GLU A 359 5.00 -18.90 -6.66
C GLU A 359 4.09 -19.20 -5.44
N ALA A 360 2.88 -19.71 -5.68
CA ALA A 360 1.97 -20.13 -4.62
C ALA A 360 2.47 -21.38 -3.84
N GLY A 361 3.29 -22.22 -4.47
CA GLY A 361 3.98 -23.34 -3.82
C GLY A 361 5.19 -22.88 -2.99
N GLU A 362 5.95 -21.90 -3.49
CA GLU A 362 7.12 -21.30 -2.82
C GLU A 362 6.70 -20.59 -1.52
N ILE A 363 5.70 -19.71 -1.56
CA ILE A 363 5.24 -19.03 -0.34
C ILE A 363 4.68 -20.00 0.71
N LEU A 364 4.01 -21.08 0.30
CA LEU A 364 3.54 -22.12 1.24
C LEU A 364 4.70 -22.93 1.83
N LEU A 365 5.76 -23.18 1.06
CA LEU A 365 7.00 -23.79 1.57
C LEU A 365 7.67 -22.90 2.62
N ASP A 366 7.76 -21.60 2.37
CA ASP A 366 8.33 -20.63 3.31
C ASP A 366 7.50 -20.54 4.60
N MET A 367 6.17 -20.57 4.50
CA MET A 367 5.25 -20.71 5.64
C MET A 367 5.42 -22.01 6.44
N GLY A 368 6.12 -23.02 5.91
CA GLY A 368 6.41 -24.28 6.59
C GLY A 368 5.57 -25.48 6.15
N ALA A 369 4.80 -25.35 5.06
CA ALA A 369 4.16 -26.50 4.43
C ALA A 369 5.22 -27.48 3.88
N HIS A 370 4.85 -28.76 3.83
CA HIS A 370 5.68 -29.84 3.27
C HIS A 370 5.02 -30.50 2.05
N ASN A 371 3.69 -30.45 1.98
CA ASN A 371 2.93 -30.76 0.76
C ASN A 371 1.81 -29.75 0.61
N ALA A 372 1.39 -29.42 -0.62
CA ALA A 372 0.34 -28.44 -0.86
C ALA A 372 -0.43 -28.71 -2.15
N ILE A 373 -1.70 -28.28 -2.20
CA ILE A 373 -2.54 -28.34 -3.40
C ILE A 373 -3.12 -26.97 -3.78
N ASN A 374 -3.39 -26.77 -5.07
CA ASN A 374 -4.16 -25.64 -5.58
C ASN A 374 -5.66 -26.00 -5.72
N LEU A 375 -6.53 -25.25 -5.04
CA LEU A 375 -8.00 -25.30 -5.15
C LEU A 375 -8.51 -24.38 -6.29
N ASP A 376 -9.81 -24.14 -6.40
CA ASP A 376 -10.32 -23.21 -7.40
C ASP A 376 -9.85 -21.77 -7.12
N GLY A 377 -9.72 -20.96 -8.17
CA GLY A 377 -9.13 -19.63 -8.09
C GLY A 377 -9.84 -18.58 -8.95
N GLY A 378 -9.13 -17.50 -9.28
CA GLY A 378 -9.74 -16.37 -10.00
C GLY A 378 -10.86 -15.72 -9.16
N GLY A 379 -12.00 -15.44 -9.78
CA GLY A 379 -13.14 -14.84 -9.08
C GLY A 379 -13.76 -15.70 -7.98
N SER A 380 -13.43 -17.00 -7.95
CA SER A 380 -13.82 -17.90 -6.86
C SER A 380 -13.01 -17.69 -5.59
N SER A 381 -11.80 -17.12 -5.66
CA SER A 381 -10.91 -16.92 -4.51
C SER A 381 -11.50 -15.95 -3.51
N ALA A 382 -11.91 -16.49 -2.36
CA ALA A 382 -12.50 -15.73 -1.28
C ALA A 382 -12.14 -16.35 0.09
N LEU A 383 -11.90 -15.49 1.08
CA LEU A 383 -11.70 -15.85 2.49
C LEU A 383 -12.73 -15.10 3.35
N ALA A 384 -13.55 -15.84 4.08
CA ALA A 384 -14.46 -15.31 5.08
C ALA A 384 -13.98 -15.68 6.49
N ALA A 385 -13.92 -14.75 7.43
CA ALA A 385 -13.56 -15.05 8.82
C ALA A 385 -14.18 -14.06 9.81
N ARG A 386 -14.52 -14.54 11.01
CA ARG A 386 -14.92 -13.73 12.17
C ARG A 386 -13.75 -13.72 13.16
N THR A 387 -12.98 -12.64 13.17
CA THR A 387 -11.86 -12.46 14.11
C THR A 387 -12.34 -12.29 15.56
N ALA A 388 -11.40 -12.42 16.50
CA ALA A 388 -11.66 -12.24 17.92
C ALA A 388 -12.36 -10.90 18.21
N GLY A 389 -13.41 -10.95 19.02
CA GLY A 389 -14.19 -9.79 19.43
C GLY A 389 -15.14 -9.22 18.36
N ALA A 390 -15.14 -9.73 17.12
CA ALA A 390 -16.05 -9.28 16.06
C ALA A 390 -17.45 -9.90 16.18
N ASP A 391 -18.50 -9.11 15.93
CA ASP A 391 -19.91 -9.55 15.98
C ASP A 391 -20.32 -10.45 14.78
N SER A 392 -19.60 -10.36 13.65
CA SER A 392 -19.89 -11.11 12.42
C SER A 392 -18.62 -11.39 11.62
N SER A 393 -18.68 -12.36 10.71
CA SER A 393 -17.61 -12.56 9.73
C SER A 393 -17.53 -11.40 8.73
N ALA A 394 -16.35 -11.23 8.14
CA ALA A 394 -16.06 -10.33 7.02
C ALA A 394 -15.33 -11.11 5.92
N ILE A 395 -15.24 -10.51 4.73
CA ILE A 395 -14.34 -10.98 3.66
C ILE A 395 -12.98 -10.30 3.85
N TRP A 396 -11.90 -11.07 3.79
CA TRP A 396 -10.53 -10.65 4.13
C TRP A 396 -9.58 -10.56 2.93
N ASN A 397 -10.14 -10.58 1.73
CA ASN A 397 -9.44 -10.44 0.47
C ASN A 397 -10.30 -9.56 -0.48
N SER A 398 -9.78 -9.20 -1.64
CA SER A 398 -10.44 -8.38 -2.67
C SER A 398 -10.88 -9.25 -3.86
N PRO A 399 -12.16 -9.69 -3.93
CA PRO A 399 -12.60 -10.63 -4.95
C PRO A 399 -12.44 -10.07 -6.37
N SER A 400 -11.76 -10.81 -7.26
CA SER A 400 -11.36 -10.30 -8.59
C SER A 400 -12.51 -9.94 -9.53
N ASP A 401 -13.73 -10.41 -9.24
CA ASP A 401 -14.94 -10.11 -10.00
C ASP A 401 -15.65 -8.83 -9.48
N GLY A 402 -15.05 -8.12 -8.51
CA GLY A 402 -15.61 -6.94 -7.83
C GLY A 402 -16.66 -7.27 -6.76
N THR A 403 -17.11 -8.53 -6.70
CA THR A 403 -18.00 -9.10 -5.69
C THR A 403 -17.63 -10.54 -5.41
N VAL A 404 -17.97 -11.07 -4.24
CA VAL A 404 -17.80 -12.51 -3.93
C VAL A 404 -18.64 -13.34 -4.90
N ARG A 405 -17.98 -14.22 -5.65
CA ARG A 405 -18.65 -15.16 -6.58
C ARG A 405 -19.45 -16.22 -5.81
N GLU A 406 -20.53 -16.67 -6.42
CA GLU A 406 -21.27 -17.84 -5.96
C GLU A 406 -20.48 -19.12 -6.30
N VAL A 407 -20.16 -19.94 -5.29
CA VAL A 407 -19.39 -21.19 -5.44
C VAL A 407 -20.23 -22.36 -4.89
N PRO A 408 -20.00 -23.62 -5.30
CA PRO A 408 -20.83 -24.74 -4.85
C PRO A 408 -20.42 -25.31 -3.49
N ASN A 409 -19.13 -25.24 -3.16
CA ASN A 409 -18.61 -25.73 -1.88
C ASN A 409 -17.45 -24.88 -1.34
N ALA A 410 -17.22 -25.05 -0.04
CA ALA A 410 -16.22 -24.33 0.73
C ALA A 410 -15.55 -25.26 1.74
N LEU A 411 -14.30 -24.98 2.07
CA LEU A 411 -13.64 -25.50 3.26
C LEU A 411 -14.06 -24.61 4.43
N VAL A 412 -14.78 -25.15 5.42
CA VAL A 412 -15.34 -24.39 6.55
C VAL A 412 -14.70 -24.84 7.85
N PHE A 413 -14.21 -23.88 8.64
CA PHE A 413 -13.65 -24.09 9.97
C PHE A 413 -14.69 -23.74 11.03
N SER A 414 -14.83 -24.62 12.03
CA SER A 414 -15.80 -24.52 13.13
C SER A 414 -15.12 -24.57 14.48
N SER A 415 -15.68 -23.89 15.49
CA SER A 415 -15.21 -23.97 16.88
C SER A 415 -16.30 -24.44 17.85
N ASP A 416 -16.01 -25.52 18.59
CA ASP A 416 -16.83 -26.06 19.68
C ASP A 416 -16.47 -25.46 21.06
N ALA A 417 -15.62 -24.42 21.10
CA ALA A 417 -15.22 -23.77 22.35
C ALA A 417 -16.40 -22.99 23.01
N PRO A 418 -16.48 -22.93 24.36
CA PRO A 418 -17.66 -22.38 25.04
C PRO A 418 -17.68 -20.84 25.15
N GLN A 419 -18.57 -20.18 24.41
CA GLN A 419 -18.80 -18.72 24.46
C GLN A 419 -19.05 -18.17 25.87
N GLU A 420 -19.87 -18.83 26.70
CA GLU A 420 -20.25 -18.34 28.03
C GLU A 420 -19.08 -18.22 29.04
N MET A 421 -17.90 -18.72 28.69
CA MET A 421 -16.70 -18.68 29.52
C MET A 421 -15.74 -17.61 29.02
N LEU A 422 -15.63 -16.49 29.76
CA LEU A 422 -14.57 -15.50 29.56
C LEU A 422 -13.20 -16.20 29.61
N SER A 423 -12.44 -16.11 28.52
CA SER A 423 -11.09 -16.67 28.37
C SER A 423 -10.02 -15.61 28.13
N ASP A 424 -10.39 -14.42 27.66
CA ASP A 424 -9.49 -13.28 27.54
C ASP A 424 -10.27 -11.94 27.50
N VAL A 425 -9.56 -10.84 27.28
CA VAL A 425 -10.10 -9.51 26.99
C VAL A 425 -9.33 -8.86 25.84
N GLN A 426 -9.92 -7.85 25.20
CA GLN A 426 -9.30 -7.08 24.13
C GLN A 426 -9.66 -5.60 24.27
N THR A 427 -8.76 -4.71 23.89
CA THR A 427 -8.96 -3.28 23.73
C THR A 427 -8.62 -2.84 22.32
N THR A 428 -9.44 -1.97 21.75
CA THR A 428 -9.26 -1.48 20.38
C THR A 428 -9.49 0.03 20.33
N PRO A 429 -8.56 0.83 19.79
CA PRO A 429 -8.80 2.24 19.47
C PRO A 429 -10.01 2.40 18.52
N ALA A 430 -10.89 3.37 18.80
CA ALA A 430 -12.08 3.63 18.00
C ALA A 430 -11.78 4.25 16.62
N LEU A 431 -10.55 4.71 16.41
CA LEU A 431 -9.93 5.01 15.13
C LEU A 431 -8.71 4.09 15.01
N ASP A 432 -8.47 3.44 13.86
CA ASP A 432 -7.27 2.59 13.63
C ASP A 432 -6.02 3.48 13.43
N ASP A 433 -5.69 4.23 14.47
CA ASP A 433 -4.57 5.16 14.60
C ASP A 433 -4.05 5.10 16.05
N PRO A 434 -2.95 4.38 16.32
CA PRO A 434 -2.36 4.26 17.65
C PRO A 434 -1.53 5.50 18.06
N ALA A 435 -1.71 6.67 17.44
CA ALA A 435 -1.07 7.92 17.83
C ALA A 435 -2.08 8.97 18.33
N VAL A 436 -1.65 9.91 19.17
CA VAL A 436 -2.45 11.03 19.70
C VAL A 436 -1.60 12.27 19.95
N PHE A 437 -2.17 13.47 19.84
CA PHE A 437 -1.48 14.71 20.15
C PHE A 437 -1.58 15.10 21.64
N PRO A 438 -0.56 15.77 22.22
CA PRO A 438 -0.63 16.30 23.59
C PRO A 438 -1.82 17.24 23.80
N GLY A 439 -2.70 16.90 24.74
CA GLY A 439 -3.94 17.60 25.08
C GLY A 439 -5.20 16.99 24.47
N LEU A 440 -5.06 16.24 23.37
CA LEU A 440 -6.17 15.59 22.64
C LEU A 440 -6.46 14.19 23.20
N GLN A 441 -7.63 13.65 22.88
CA GLN A 441 -8.11 12.37 23.37
C GLN A 441 -8.03 11.21 22.36
N ARG A 442 -8.06 10.00 22.91
CA ARG A 442 -8.39 8.76 22.21
C ARG A 442 -9.43 7.98 22.98
N THR A 443 -10.40 7.48 22.24
CA THR A 443 -11.45 6.58 22.67
C THR A 443 -11.03 5.16 22.33
N LEU A 444 -11.11 4.26 23.31
CA LEU A 444 -10.89 2.83 23.15
C LEU A 444 -12.16 2.08 23.55
N THR A 445 -12.54 1.07 22.80
CA THR A 445 -13.53 0.07 23.23
C THR A 445 -12.82 -1.05 24.00
N ALA A 446 -13.56 -1.75 24.86
CA ALA A 446 -13.11 -3.01 25.44
C ALA A 446 -14.16 -4.11 25.25
N THR A 447 -13.67 -5.30 24.94
CA THR A 447 -14.46 -6.49 24.66
C THR A 447 -13.93 -7.63 25.52
N GLY A 448 -14.78 -8.30 26.28
CA GLY A 448 -14.43 -9.60 26.84
C GLY A 448 -14.50 -10.67 25.74
N LEU A 449 -13.61 -11.65 25.78
CA LEU A 449 -13.60 -12.74 24.80
C LEU A 449 -14.07 -14.03 25.46
N GLY A 450 -15.10 -14.66 24.89
CA GLY A 450 -15.48 -16.03 25.23
C GLY A 450 -14.41 -17.02 24.78
N ALA A 451 -14.47 -18.28 25.23
CA ALA A 451 -13.46 -19.28 24.87
C ALA A 451 -13.41 -19.64 23.36
N ASN A 452 -14.43 -19.26 22.59
CA ASN A 452 -14.47 -19.28 21.11
C ASN A 452 -14.10 -17.93 20.46
N LEU A 453 -13.53 -17.01 21.25
CA LEU A 453 -13.17 -15.63 20.89
C LEU A 453 -14.33 -14.74 20.42
N GLU A 454 -15.58 -15.14 20.67
CA GLU A 454 -16.73 -14.26 20.44
C GLU A 454 -16.81 -13.14 21.49
N PRO A 455 -17.35 -11.97 21.10
CA PRO A 455 -17.57 -10.86 22.02
C PRO A 455 -18.50 -11.26 23.17
N LEU A 456 -18.05 -10.92 24.38
CA LEU A 456 -18.72 -11.18 25.65
C LEU A 456 -18.61 -9.92 26.52
N LEU A 457 -19.72 -9.48 27.11
CA LEU A 457 -19.68 -8.38 28.08
C LEU A 457 -18.87 -8.78 29.32
N ALA A 458 -17.81 -8.04 29.60
CA ALA A 458 -16.98 -8.18 30.79
C ALA A 458 -16.94 -6.86 31.57
N ASP A 459 -17.17 -6.94 32.88
CA ASP A 459 -17.02 -5.80 33.81
C ASP A 459 -15.56 -5.76 34.30
N GLY A 460 -14.88 -4.63 34.09
CA GLY A 460 -13.43 -4.50 34.25
C GLY A 460 -12.94 -3.08 34.54
N ASP A 461 -11.68 -2.98 34.95
CA ASP A 461 -11.03 -1.71 35.30
C ASP A 461 -10.01 -1.30 34.21
N PHE A 462 -10.04 -0.02 33.81
CA PHE A 462 -9.02 0.58 32.95
C PHE A 462 -7.94 1.31 33.77
N THR A 463 -6.71 1.28 33.27
CA THR A 463 -5.58 2.09 33.76
C THR A 463 -4.76 2.64 32.60
N ALA A 464 -4.11 3.79 32.79
CA ALA A 464 -3.22 4.40 31.80
C ALA A 464 -1.82 4.60 32.41
N ALA A 465 -0.79 4.44 31.58
CA ALA A 465 0.61 4.55 31.97
C ALA A 465 1.44 5.34 30.93
N GLY A 466 2.61 5.81 31.35
CA GLY A 466 3.46 6.68 30.52
C GLY A 466 2.86 8.08 30.37
N PRO A 467 2.94 8.70 29.18
CA PRO A 467 2.38 10.03 28.90
C PRO A 467 0.86 10.08 28.71
N LEU A 468 0.11 9.06 29.13
CA LEU A 468 -1.36 8.99 29.00
C LEU A 468 -2.08 9.27 30.33
N GLU A 469 -3.13 10.10 30.29
CA GLU A 469 -4.06 10.34 31.39
C GLU A 469 -5.41 9.65 31.09
N LEU A 470 -5.90 8.79 32.00
CA LEU A 470 -7.26 8.26 31.90
C LEU A 470 -8.29 9.34 32.27
N VAL A 471 -9.12 9.75 31.31
CA VAL A 471 -10.10 10.84 31.45
C VAL A 471 -11.46 10.30 31.92
N ALA A 472 -11.92 9.22 31.30
CA ALA A 472 -13.16 8.52 31.62
C ALA A 472 -13.04 7.03 31.28
N ALA A 473 -13.85 6.19 31.94
CA ALA A 473 -14.02 4.79 31.60
C ALA A 473 -15.35 4.27 32.17
N ASP A 474 -15.90 3.26 31.51
CA ASP A 474 -17.06 2.47 31.94
C ASP A 474 -16.89 1.00 31.49
N GLU A 475 -17.99 0.25 31.38
CA GLU A 475 -17.99 -1.17 31.00
C GLU A 475 -17.87 -1.41 29.48
N GLU A 476 -18.01 -0.37 28.66
CA GLU A 476 -17.94 -0.45 27.18
C GLU A 476 -16.62 0.10 26.63
N GLY A 477 -15.97 1.04 27.34
CA GLY A 477 -14.72 1.63 26.87
C GLY A 477 -14.03 2.61 27.82
N ALA A 478 -12.98 3.26 27.30
CA ALA A 478 -12.21 4.29 27.99
C ALA A 478 -11.86 5.46 27.06
N ILE A 479 -11.74 6.65 27.65
CA ILE A 479 -11.19 7.84 27.00
C ILE A 479 -9.89 8.20 27.72
N VAL A 480 -8.79 8.24 26.99
CA VAL A 480 -7.47 8.68 27.46
C VAL A 480 -7.05 9.98 26.76
N ARG A 481 -6.15 10.74 27.38
CA ARG A 481 -5.57 11.97 26.83
C ARG A 481 -4.04 11.88 26.79
N GLY A 482 -3.44 12.28 25.68
CA GLY A 482 -1.98 12.46 25.60
C GLY A 482 -1.51 13.67 26.40
N THR A 483 -0.40 13.58 27.13
CA THR A 483 0.07 14.66 28.03
C THR A 483 1.39 15.31 27.60
N GLU A 484 2.40 14.51 27.25
CA GLU A 484 3.71 14.92 26.73
C GLU A 484 4.23 13.89 25.70
N ARG A 485 5.22 14.24 24.87
CA ARG A 485 5.71 13.32 23.82
C ARG A 485 6.27 12.03 24.42
N GLY A 486 5.96 10.89 23.81
CA GLY A 486 6.51 9.58 24.14
C GLY A 486 5.48 8.45 24.00
N THR A 487 5.90 7.21 24.25
CA THR A 487 4.99 6.05 24.19
C THR A 487 4.39 5.75 25.57
N GLY A 488 3.07 5.49 25.60
CA GLY A 488 2.33 5.05 26.78
C GLY A 488 1.43 3.87 26.48
N SER A 489 0.72 3.37 27.49
CA SER A 489 -0.21 2.26 27.31
C SER A 489 -1.49 2.41 28.12
N VAL A 490 -2.58 1.88 27.57
CA VAL A 490 -3.87 1.70 28.23
C VAL A 490 -4.02 0.22 28.52
N THR A 491 -4.23 -0.16 29.78
CA THR A 491 -4.46 -1.54 30.20
C THR A 491 -5.88 -1.69 30.69
N TYR A 492 -6.61 -2.64 30.11
CA TYR A 492 -7.92 -3.08 30.58
C TYR A 492 -7.79 -4.41 31.30
N ALA A 493 -8.50 -4.59 32.42
CA ALA A 493 -8.42 -5.79 33.25
C ALA A 493 -9.83 -6.26 33.67
N ALA A 494 -10.27 -7.41 33.18
CA ALA A 494 -11.53 -8.05 33.56
C ALA A 494 -11.36 -9.55 33.80
N GLY A 495 -12.09 -10.10 34.79
CA GLY A 495 -12.09 -11.54 35.08
C GLY A 495 -10.78 -12.18 35.55
N GLY A 496 -9.66 -11.45 35.53
CA GLY A 496 -8.30 -11.96 35.74
C GLY A 496 -7.43 -11.98 34.49
N PHE A 497 -8.00 -11.61 33.34
CA PHE A 497 -7.33 -11.37 32.06
C PHE A 497 -6.99 -9.88 31.92
N THR A 498 -6.03 -9.57 31.05
CA THR A 498 -5.57 -8.19 30.83
C THR A 498 -5.10 -8.02 29.40
N ASP A 499 -5.56 -6.96 28.75
CA ASP A 499 -5.01 -6.49 27.47
C ASP A 499 -4.38 -5.11 27.63
N GLN A 500 -3.42 -4.78 26.75
CA GLN A 500 -2.60 -3.57 26.82
C GLN A 500 -2.41 -2.94 25.43
N GLN A 501 -3.25 -1.98 25.08
CA GLN A 501 -3.05 -1.12 23.91
C GLN A 501 -1.93 -0.11 24.15
N GLU A 502 -0.86 -0.15 23.36
CA GLU A 502 0.13 0.93 23.30
C GLU A 502 -0.36 2.11 22.45
N LEU A 503 -0.08 3.34 22.87
CA LEU A 503 -0.37 4.57 22.12
C LEU A 503 0.84 5.51 22.14
N ARG A 504 1.19 6.06 20.96
CA ARG A 504 2.19 7.11 20.80
C ARG A 504 1.58 8.48 21.11
N VAL A 505 2.16 9.24 22.02
CA VAL A 505 1.87 10.66 22.14
C VAL A 505 2.90 11.44 21.31
N LEU A 506 2.45 12.11 20.26
CA LEU A 506 3.29 12.80 19.27
C LEU A 506 3.87 14.12 19.81
N GLY A 507 4.61 14.85 18.98
CA GLY A 507 4.93 16.25 19.23
C GLY A 507 3.66 17.11 19.29
N ARG A 508 3.79 18.42 19.56
CA ARG A 508 2.63 19.31 19.47
C ARG A 508 2.27 19.53 17.99
N PRO A 509 0.99 19.47 17.61
CA PRO A 509 0.61 19.74 16.24
C PRO A 509 0.93 21.20 15.89
N VAL A 510 1.43 21.40 14.68
CA VAL A 510 1.74 22.71 14.09
C VAL A 510 0.83 23.04 12.91
N GLY A 511 0.19 22.02 12.33
CA GLY A 511 -0.79 22.14 11.26
C GLY A 511 -1.99 21.20 11.45
N LEU A 512 -3.03 21.43 10.64
CA LEU A 512 -4.23 20.61 10.52
C LEU A 512 -4.46 20.29 9.05
N GLU A 513 -4.54 19.02 8.70
CA GLU A 513 -4.69 18.53 7.33
C GLU A 513 -6.06 17.84 7.21
N PRO A 514 -7.05 18.45 6.53
CA PRO A 514 -8.25 17.73 6.11
C PRO A 514 -7.90 16.79 4.94
N ASP A 515 -8.68 15.72 4.78
CA ASP A 515 -8.54 14.78 3.66
C ASP A 515 -8.97 15.35 2.29
N SER A 516 -9.61 16.51 2.27
CA SER A 516 -9.87 17.28 1.05
C SER A 516 -9.82 18.78 1.34
N ARG A 517 -9.19 19.57 0.45
CA ARG A 517 -9.16 21.04 0.60
C ARG A 517 -10.41 21.70 0.03
N SER A 518 -11.10 21.03 -0.89
CA SER A 518 -12.39 21.44 -1.41
C SER A 518 -13.39 20.28 -1.49
N LEU A 519 -14.68 20.58 -1.33
CA LEU A 519 -15.78 19.66 -1.56
C LEU A 519 -16.73 20.28 -2.60
N ALA A 520 -16.96 19.54 -3.69
CA ALA A 520 -17.86 19.93 -4.77
C ALA A 520 -19.11 19.04 -4.74
N LEU A 521 -20.21 19.60 -4.26
CA LEU A 521 -21.53 18.95 -4.21
C LEU A 521 -22.30 19.35 -5.48
N GLN A 522 -23.03 18.44 -6.12
CA GLN A 522 -23.69 18.75 -7.41
C GLN A 522 -25.04 19.44 -7.15
N ASP A 523 -25.86 18.84 -6.30
CA ASP A 523 -27.24 19.22 -6.03
C ASP A 523 -27.50 19.53 -4.53
N THR A 524 -28.76 19.75 -4.17
CA THR A 524 -29.19 19.86 -2.76
C THR A 524 -29.45 18.46 -2.20
N GLU A 525 -29.18 18.25 -0.91
CA GLU A 525 -29.16 16.94 -0.23
C GLU A 525 -27.96 16.03 -0.62
N ASP A 526 -27.15 16.41 -1.61
CA ASP A 526 -25.81 15.83 -1.83
C ASP A 526 -24.92 16.02 -0.60
N SER A 527 -24.09 15.02 -0.34
CA SER A 527 -23.17 15.02 0.79
C SER A 527 -21.83 14.35 0.47
N ALA A 528 -20.81 14.72 1.24
CA ALA A 528 -19.48 14.11 1.22
C ALA A 528 -18.98 13.91 2.67
N GLN A 529 -18.18 12.88 2.91
CA GLN A 529 -17.46 12.76 4.18
C GLN A 529 -16.24 13.69 4.17
N LEU A 530 -15.86 14.13 5.37
CA LEU A 530 -14.68 14.93 5.64
C LEU A 530 -14.01 14.37 6.91
N THR A 531 -12.70 14.18 6.87
CA THR A 531 -11.89 13.79 8.02
C THR A 531 -10.79 14.81 8.31
N LEU A 532 -10.20 14.73 9.50
CA LEU A 532 -9.19 15.66 9.96
C LEU A 532 -8.02 14.92 10.58
N SER A 533 -6.81 15.31 10.19
CA SER A 533 -5.55 14.93 10.84
C SER A 533 -4.85 16.18 11.38
N GLY A 534 -4.04 15.99 12.42
CA GLY A 534 -3.01 16.94 12.81
C GLY A 534 -1.65 16.49 12.28
N VAL A 535 -0.72 17.43 12.17
CA VAL A 535 0.69 17.17 11.82
C VAL A 535 1.61 17.94 12.78
N ASP A 536 2.63 17.27 13.33
CA ASP A 536 3.65 17.93 14.18
C ASP A 536 4.89 18.41 13.39
N ALA A 537 5.84 19.02 14.09
CA ALA A 537 7.06 19.57 13.50
C ALA A 537 8.10 18.52 13.03
N ASP A 538 7.82 17.23 13.23
CA ASP A 538 8.56 16.10 12.64
C ASP A 538 7.77 15.42 11.52
N GLY A 539 6.63 16.00 11.11
CA GLY A 539 5.77 15.41 10.08
C GLY A 539 5.03 14.17 10.54
N GLN A 540 4.97 13.91 11.85
CA GLN A 540 4.19 12.81 12.40
C GLN A 540 2.71 13.16 12.36
N ARG A 541 1.89 12.26 11.82
CA ARG A 541 0.45 12.47 11.64
C ARG A 541 -0.38 11.64 12.61
N ALA A 542 -1.53 12.18 12.99
CA ALA A 542 -2.58 11.43 13.68
C ALA A 542 -3.96 12.03 13.36
N ARG A 543 -4.97 11.18 13.24
CA ARG A 543 -6.38 11.55 13.05
C ARG A 543 -6.90 12.32 14.27
N ILE A 544 -7.87 13.20 14.10
CA ILE A 544 -8.45 13.96 15.21
C ILE A 544 -9.86 13.45 15.47
N GLU A 545 -10.15 13.08 16.73
CA GLU A 545 -11.50 12.69 17.12
C GLU A 545 -12.44 13.88 17.06
N ALA A 546 -13.69 13.65 16.69
CA ALA A 546 -14.67 14.71 16.53
C ALA A 546 -14.88 15.52 17.83
N ALA A 547 -14.71 14.87 18.98
CA ALA A 547 -14.77 15.48 20.31
C ALA A 547 -13.67 16.55 20.58
N ASP A 548 -12.54 16.52 19.88
CA ASP A 548 -11.43 17.49 20.02
C ASP A 548 -11.53 18.68 19.04
N ALA A 549 -12.39 18.58 18.02
CA ALA A 549 -12.51 19.58 16.97
C ALA A 549 -13.79 20.42 17.09
N VAL A 550 -13.68 21.71 16.82
CA VAL A 550 -14.81 22.63 16.69
C VAL A 550 -15.05 22.89 15.21
N VAL A 551 -16.19 22.41 14.70
CA VAL A 551 -16.61 22.58 13.31
C VAL A 551 -17.57 23.77 13.19
N THR A 552 -17.31 24.67 12.25
CA THR A 552 -18.21 25.77 11.89
C THR A 552 -18.43 25.78 10.39
N VAL A 553 -19.69 25.66 9.95
CA VAL A 553 -20.07 25.61 8.53
C VAL A 553 -20.86 26.85 8.12
N SER A 554 -20.69 27.30 6.87
CA SER A 554 -21.40 28.44 6.29
C SER A 554 -22.89 28.19 6.04
N ASP A 555 -23.70 29.26 6.09
CA ASP A 555 -25.14 29.22 5.82
C ASP A 555 -25.45 28.57 4.45
N GLY A 556 -26.34 27.57 4.43
CA GLY A 556 -26.73 26.83 3.22
C GLY A 556 -26.06 25.46 3.07
N PHE A 557 -25.18 25.10 4.01
CA PHE A 557 -24.61 23.76 4.19
C PHE A 557 -24.82 23.31 5.65
N GLU A 558 -24.67 22.03 5.91
CA GLU A 558 -24.74 21.40 7.24
C GLU A 558 -23.54 20.46 7.41
N ALA A 559 -23.05 20.31 8.65
CA ALA A 559 -21.99 19.39 9.00
C ALA A 559 -22.45 18.58 10.21
N ILE A 560 -22.50 17.25 10.07
CA ILE A 560 -22.97 16.33 11.10
C ILE A 560 -21.82 15.37 11.44
N GLU A 561 -21.53 15.20 12.73
CA GLU A 561 -20.58 14.20 13.23
C GLU A 561 -21.03 12.78 12.85
N ASP A 562 -20.11 12.02 12.26
CA ASP A 562 -20.35 10.66 11.77
C ASP A 562 -19.27 9.73 12.36
N GLY A 563 -19.66 8.88 13.29
CA GLY A 563 -18.72 8.12 14.11
C GLY A 563 -17.75 9.01 14.92
N THR A 564 -16.58 8.44 15.28
CA THR A 564 -15.64 9.05 16.23
C THR A 564 -14.71 10.11 15.62
N GLY A 565 -14.62 10.20 14.28
CA GLY A 565 -13.57 11.01 13.63
C GLY A 565 -13.83 11.40 12.18
N SER A 566 -15.08 11.45 11.73
CA SER A 566 -15.46 12.06 10.46
C SER A 566 -16.72 12.93 10.62
N TRP A 567 -16.99 13.73 9.58
CA TRP A 567 -18.20 14.53 9.45
C TRP A 567 -18.81 14.33 8.08
N THR A 568 -20.13 14.12 8.03
CA THR A 568 -20.90 14.22 6.78
C THR A 568 -21.25 15.69 6.55
N ILE A 569 -20.77 16.25 5.43
CA ILE A 569 -21.03 17.62 4.97
C ILE A 569 -22.11 17.59 3.89
N THR A 570 -23.22 18.30 4.07
CA THR A 570 -24.41 18.24 3.19
C THR A 570 -24.81 19.63 2.69
N ALA A 571 -25.21 19.75 1.41
CA ALA A 571 -25.79 20.97 0.86
C ALA A 571 -27.29 21.09 1.22
N THR A 572 -27.69 22.16 1.91
CA THR A 572 -29.05 22.31 2.49
C THR A 572 -29.85 23.52 2.03
N GLY A 573 -29.22 24.50 1.37
CA GLY A 573 -29.85 25.77 0.93
C GLY A 573 -29.70 26.09 -0.55
N GLU A 574 -29.86 27.37 -0.90
CA GLU A 574 -29.60 27.92 -2.25
C GLU A 574 -28.17 28.49 -2.42
N ALA A 575 -27.32 28.50 -1.38
CA ALA A 575 -25.97 29.04 -1.43
C ALA A 575 -25.05 28.22 -2.36
N GLU A 576 -24.48 28.84 -3.39
CA GLU A 576 -23.59 28.18 -4.37
C GLU A 576 -22.15 27.98 -3.85
N THR A 577 -21.77 28.72 -2.81
CA THR A 577 -20.44 28.68 -2.19
C THR A 577 -20.53 28.76 -0.67
N GLY A 578 -19.56 28.18 0.01
CA GLY A 578 -19.44 28.18 1.47
C GLY A 578 -18.07 27.68 1.93
N THR A 579 -17.94 27.45 3.22
CA THR A 579 -16.73 26.90 3.86
C THR A 579 -17.08 26.06 5.07
N VAL A 580 -16.21 25.10 5.41
CA VAL A 580 -16.11 24.47 6.73
C VAL A 580 -14.82 24.94 7.40
N GLU A 581 -14.91 25.66 8.51
CA GLU A 581 -13.77 25.90 9.40
C GLU A 581 -13.68 24.76 10.42
N LEU A 582 -12.52 24.12 10.48
CA LEU A 582 -12.15 23.09 11.46
C LEU A 582 -11.11 23.70 12.41
N ALA A 583 -11.39 23.69 13.72
CA ALA A 583 -10.50 24.29 14.71
C ALA A 583 -10.16 23.33 15.86
N VAL A 584 -8.88 23.22 16.20
CA VAL A 584 -8.37 22.36 17.29
C VAL A 584 -7.43 23.19 18.15
N GLY A 585 -7.89 23.57 19.34
CA GLY A 585 -7.19 24.51 20.21
C GLY A 585 -7.04 25.90 19.56
N GLU A 586 -5.81 26.29 19.22
CA GLU A 586 -5.50 27.53 18.50
C GLU A 586 -5.32 27.32 16.98
N LEU A 587 -5.15 26.07 16.53
CA LEU A 587 -5.01 25.74 15.11
C LEU A 587 -6.35 25.78 14.39
N ARG A 588 -6.31 26.18 13.11
CA ARG A 588 -7.47 26.28 12.22
C ARG A 588 -7.10 25.85 10.82
N THR A 589 -8.01 25.18 10.14
CA THR A 589 -7.99 24.96 8.70
C THR A 589 -9.38 25.18 8.12
N THR A 590 -9.47 25.39 6.80
CA THR A 590 -10.72 25.73 6.12
C THR A 590 -10.84 24.93 4.83
N VAL A 591 -11.96 24.22 4.68
CA VAL A 591 -12.31 23.49 3.47
C VAL A 591 -13.29 24.32 2.66
N ALA A 592 -13.03 24.47 1.36
CA ALA A 592 -13.93 25.17 0.44
C ALA A 592 -15.16 24.32 0.11
N LEU A 593 -16.37 24.91 0.16
CA LEU A 593 -17.59 24.24 -0.29
C LEU A 593 -18.14 24.91 -1.55
N THR A 594 -18.46 24.11 -2.55
CA THR A 594 -19.19 24.54 -3.75
C THR A 594 -20.42 23.69 -3.96
N ARG A 595 -21.50 24.29 -4.47
CA ARG A 595 -22.68 23.56 -4.94
C ARG A 595 -23.01 23.94 -6.38
N GLY A 596 -23.00 22.94 -7.25
CA GLY A 596 -23.31 23.06 -8.68
C GLY A 596 -22.06 23.16 -9.55
N THR A 597 -22.18 22.64 -10.77
CA THR A 597 -21.12 22.62 -11.79
C THR A 597 -21.62 23.21 -13.12
N ASP A 598 -20.78 23.93 -13.85
CA ASP A 598 -21.05 24.38 -15.23
C ASP A 598 -20.11 23.68 -16.24
N GLN A 599 -20.46 23.72 -17.53
CA GLN A 599 -19.63 23.23 -18.64
C GLN A 599 -19.34 24.35 -19.66
N GLN A 600 -18.12 24.86 -19.65
CA GLN A 600 -17.64 25.85 -20.62
C GLN A 600 -16.99 25.17 -21.83
N SER A 601 -17.39 25.53 -23.05
CA SER A 601 -16.67 25.12 -24.28
C SER A 601 -15.35 25.88 -24.38
N VAL A 602 -14.23 25.17 -24.56
CA VAL A 602 -12.88 25.78 -24.60
C VAL A 602 -12.53 26.24 -26.01
N PHE A 603 -12.52 25.33 -26.99
CA PHE A 603 -12.12 25.67 -28.37
C PHE A 603 -13.22 25.36 -29.42
N ASP A 604 -13.22 26.12 -30.52
CA ASP A 604 -14.03 25.82 -31.71
C ASP A 604 -13.23 25.00 -32.73
N PHE A 605 -13.36 23.68 -32.66
CA PHE A 605 -12.71 22.74 -33.58
C PHE A 605 -13.28 22.76 -35.01
N SER A 606 -14.27 23.61 -35.33
CA SER A 606 -14.74 23.79 -36.71
C SER A 606 -13.84 24.71 -37.55
N ASP A 607 -12.93 25.47 -36.92
CA ASP A 607 -11.95 26.32 -37.61
C ASP A 607 -10.50 25.89 -37.32
N VAL A 608 -9.97 25.00 -38.17
CA VAL A 608 -8.55 24.61 -38.16
C VAL A 608 -7.59 25.81 -38.27
N SER A 609 -8.01 26.95 -38.86
CA SER A 609 -7.13 28.12 -38.97
C SER A 609 -6.93 28.90 -37.68
N SER A 610 -7.70 28.58 -36.63
CA SER A 610 -7.48 29.07 -35.26
C SER A 610 -6.35 28.34 -34.52
N PHE A 611 -5.70 27.37 -35.16
CA PHE A 611 -4.60 26.59 -34.59
C PHE A 611 -3.31 26.64 -35.43
N THR A 612 -2.19 26.32 -34.79
CA THR A 612 -0.89 26.02 -35.39
C THR A 612 -0.36 24.70 -34.82
N THR A 613 0.78 24.22 -35.34
CA THR A 613 1.39 22.97 -34.87
C THR A 613 2.78 23.20 -34.28
N ALA A 614 3.12 22.38 -33.29
CA ALA A 614 4.47 22.22 -32.76
C ALA A 614 4.74 20.72 -32.52
N ALA A 615 6.00 20.33 -32.41
CA ALA A 615 6.37 18.93 -32.23
C ALA A 615 7.74 18.80 -31.55
N ASP A 616 7.86 17.84 -30.64
CA ASP A 616 9.12 17.45 -30.00
C ASP A 616 9.49 16.06 -30.51
N ARG A 617 10.67 15.96 -31.14
CA ARG A 617 11.24 14.72 -31.71
C ARG A 617 10.26 13.91 -32.61
N ALA A 618 9.33 14.60 -33.27
CA ALA A 618 8.26 14.07 -34.12
C ALA A 618 8.00 14.96 -35.36
N THR A 619 7.22 14.47 -36.33
CA THR A 619 6.66 15.31 -37.41
C THR A 619 5.17 15.06 -37.60
N GLY A 620 4.43 15.96 -38.26
CA GLY A 620 2.99 15.80 -38.48
C GLY A 620 2.29 17.00 -39.13
N GLU A 621 0.99 16.86 -39.38
CA GLU A 621 0.10 17.90 -39.91
C GLU A 621 -1.30 17.85 -39.26
N ILE A 622 -2.08 18.92 -39.46
CA ILE A 622 -3.48 19.00 -38.98
C ILE A 622 -4.43 19.25 -40.15
N ASN A 623 -5.58 18.59 -40.12
CA ASN A 623 -6.56 18.57 -41.20
C ASN A 623 -8.00 18.76 -40.67
N ALA A 624 -8.87 19.37 -41.48
CA ALA A 624 -10.30 19.46 -41.19
C ALA A 624 -11.02 18.17 -41.61
N VAL A 625 -11.96 17.69 -40.80
CA VAL A 625 -12.80 16.52 -41.10
C VAL A 625 -14.30 16.87 -41.15
N ASP A 626 -15.15 15.90 -41.48
CA ASP A 626 -16.61 16.10 -41.52
C ASP A 626 -17.18 16.25 -40.10
N GLY A 627 -17.34 17.51 -39.66
CA GLY A 627 -17.87 17.89 -38.34
C GLY A 627 -17.05 19.02 -37.71
N PRO A 628 -17.40 19.47 -36.50
CA PRO A 628 -16.59 20.42 -35.73
C PRO A 628 -15.43 19.66 -35.05
N ALA A 629 -14.49 19.13 -35.84
CA ALA A 629 -13.39 18.30 -35.36
C ALA A 629 -12.11 18.51 -36.18
N ILE A 630 -10.96 18.34 -35.54
CA ILE A 630 -9.63 18.47 -36.15
C ILE A 630 -8.91 17.13 -36.09
N GLN A 631 -8.42 16.68 -37.24
CA GLN A 631 -7.56 15.50 -37.36
C GLN A 631 -6.09 15.92 -37.18
N MET A 632 -5.34 15.14 -36.42
CA MET A 632 -3.92 15.25 -36.16
C MET A 632 -3.26 13.98 -36.71
N THR A 633 -2.42 14.11 -37.74
CA THR A 633 -1.61 12.99 -38.24
C THR A 633 -0.14 13.24 -37.92
N TYR A 634 0.54 12.24 -37.38
CA TYR A 634 1.92 12.39 -36.90
C TYR A 634 2.75 11.12 -37.06
N ASP A 635 4.07 11.31 -37.09
CA ASP A 635 5.09 10.29 -37.19
C ASP A 635 5.93 10.30 -35.91
N PHE A 636 5.76 9.26 -35.09
CA PHE A 636 6.54 9.01 -33.87
C PHE A 636 7.63 7.96 -34.09
N THR A 637 7.95 7.61 -35.35
CA THR A 637 9.08 6.73 -35.71
C THR A 637 10.44 7.47 -35.76
N THR A 638 10.46 8.76 -35.42
CA THR A 638 11.64 9.63 -35.63
C THR A 638 12.62 9.69 -34.46
N SER A 639 12.28 9.09 -33.31
CA SER A 639 13.14 8.98 -32.12
C SER A 639 12.63 7.90 -31.17
N THR A 640 13.51 7.38 -30.31
CA THR A 640 13.18 6.51 -29.16
C THR A 640 13.00 7.28 -27.85
N ALA A 641 13.45 8.55 -27.77
CA ALA A 641 13.19 9.42 -26.62
C ALA A 641 11.69 9.81 -26.54
N THR A 642 11.28 10.67 -25.60
CA THR A 642 9.88 11.18 -25.58
C THR A 642 9.56 11.97 -26.86
N ARG A 643 8.45 11.60 -27.53
CA ARG A 643 7.90 12.24 -28.73
C ARG A 643 6.64 13.02 -28.37
N GLY A 644 6.32 14.04 -29.16
CA GLY A 644 4.97 14.58 -29.14
C GLY A 644 4.61 15.48 -30.31
N PHE A 645 3.32 15.54 -30.64
CA PHE A 645 2.75 16.38 -31.69
C PHE A 645 1.58 17.20 -31.16
N TYR A 646 1.60 18.51 -31.39
CA TYR A 646 0.82 19.48 -30.62
C TYR A 646 -0.09 20.31 -31.53
N LEU A 647 -1.36 20.38 -31.16
CA LEU A 647 -2.34 21.34 -31.65
C LEU A 647 -2.27 22.57 -30.72
N VAL A 648 -1.72 23.66 -31.22
CA VAL A 648 -1.46 24.89 -30.47
C VAL A 648 -2.53 25.91 -30.81
N ALA A 649 -3.26 26.43 -29.81
CA ALA A 649 -4.23 27.49 -30.01
C ALA A 649 -3.53 28.81 -30.36
N ASN A 650 -3.97 29.50 -31.41
CA ASN A 650 -3.42 30.81 -31.77
C ASN A 650 -3.85 31.90 -30.78
N ASP A 651 -5.04 31.76 -30.21
CA ASP A 651 -5.59 32.57 -29.13
C ASP A 651 -5.96 31.61 -27.97
N PRO A 652 -5.12 31.49 -26.92
CA PRO A 652 -5.42 30.67 -25.73
C PRO A 652 -6.68 31.13 -24.99
N VAL A 653 -7.32 30.21 -24.26
CA VAL A 653 -8.65 30.44 -23.65
C VAL A 653 -8.58 30.32 -22.13
N GLU A 654 -8.86 31.44 -21.46
CA GLU A 654 -9.07 31.54 -20.00
C GLU A 654 -10.43 30.93 -19.63
N ILE A 655 -10.48 30.19 -18.52
CA ILE A 655 -11.67 29.48 -18.03
C ILE A 655 -12.34 30.29 -16.91
N ASP A 656 -13.65 30.50 -17.02
CA ASP A 656 -14.46 31.20 -16.02
C ASP A 656 -14.78 30.26 -14.83
N GLY A 657 -14.47 30.71 -13.61
CA GLY A 657 -14.70 29.94 -12.37
C GLY A 657 -13.48 29.15 -11.92
N THR A 658 -13.71 28.07 -11.15
CA THR A 658 -12.67 27.14 -10.71
C THR A 658 -12.77 25.87 -11.54
N ALA A 659 -11.77 25.58 -12.37
CA ALA A 659 -11.75 24.37 -13.19
C ALA A 659 -11.39 23.15 -12.33
N THR A 660 -12.25 22.12 -12.32
CA THR A 660 -12.02 20.85 -11.61
C THR A 660 -11.60 19.72 -12.55
N ALA A 661 -11.99 19.81 -13.82
CA ALA A 661 -11.53 18.92 -14.89
C ALA A 661 -11.80 19.52 -16.27
N PHE A 662 -11.26 18.88 -17.29
CA PHE A 662 -11.65 19.05 -18.69
C PHE A 662 -12.12 17.71 -19.26
N THR A 663 -12.95 17.75 -20.29
CA THR A 663 -13.33 16.59 -21.10
C THR A 663 -13.19 16.90 -22.58
N MET A 664 -12.71 15.95 -23.37
CA MET A 664 -12.53 16.08 -24.82
C MET A 664 -12.97 14.80 -25.51
N ASP A 665 -13.75 14.90 -26.58
CA ASP A 665 -14.04 13.75 -27.42
C ASP A 665 -12.84 13.50 -28.33
N VAL A 666 -12.32 12.28 -28.32
CA VAL A 666 -11.14 11.84 -29.06
C VAL A 666 -11.50 10.65 -29.93
N ARG A 667 -11.11 10.69 -31.21
CA ARG A 667 -11.23 9.56 -32.13
C ARG A 667 -9.91 8.80 -32.17
N GLY A 668 -9.79 7.79 -31.32
CA GLY A 668 -8.60 6.95 -31.24
C GLY A 668 -8.36 6.05 -32.44
N ASP A 669 -7.10 5.65 -32.57
CA ASP A 669 -6.53 4.73 -33.55
C ASP A 669 -5.86 3.51 -32.90
N ALA A 670 -6.13 3.28 -31.60
CA ALA A 670 -5.53 2.25 -30.74
C ALA A 670 -3.98 2.23 -30.73
N SER A 671 -3.34 3.39 -30.93
CA SER A 671 -1.89 3.52 -30.85
C SER A 671 -1.33 3.58 -29.42
N GLY A 672 -2.17 3.85 -28.43
CA GLY A 672 -1.75 4.11 -27.05
C GLY A 672 -1.08 5.48 -26.87
N ALA A 673 -1.23 6.40 -27.83
CA ALA A 673 -0.77 7.77 -27.69
C ALA A 673 -1.40 8.43 -26.45
N TRP A 674 -0.60 9.20 -25.70
CA TRP A 674 -1.02 9.80 -24.44
C TRP A 674 -1.50 11.25 -24.65
N PRO A 675 -2.80 11.54 -24.47
CA PRO A 675 -3.33 12.89 -24.61
C PRO A 675 -3.03 13.72 -23.37
N ARG A 676 -2.60 14.96 -23.60
CA ARG A 676 -2.19 15.92 -22.58
C ARG A 676 -2.66 17.32 -22.94
N LEU A 677 -3.29 18.03 -22.01
CA LEU A 677 -3.56 19.47 -22.13
C LEU A 677 -2.38 20.26 -21.55
N GLN A 678 -1.99 21.35 -22.20
CA GLN A 678 -1.11 22.34 -21.59
C GLN A 678 -1.92 23.56 -21.17
N VAL A 679 -1.83 23.90 -19.89
CA VAL A 679 -2.49 25.06 -19.27
C VAL A 679 -1.45 26.01 -18.68
N THR A 680 -1.85 27.24 -18.44
CA THR A 680 -1.11 28.20 -17.60
C THR A 680 -2.03 28.69 -16.51
N ASP A 681 -1.52 28.71 -15.28
CA ASP A 681 -2.24 29.18 -14.10
C ASP A 681 -2.20 30.72 -13.97
N ALA A 682 -2.86 31.25 -12.92
CA ALA A 682 -2.89 32.68 -12.66
C ALA A 682 -1.53 33.29 -12.20
N GLU A 683 -0.56 32.46 -11.81
CA GLU A 683 0.80 32.89 -11.46
C GLU A 683 1.75 32.92 -12.67
N GLY A 684 1.34 32.29 -13.77
CA GLY A 684 2.12 32.15 -15.00
C GLY A 684 2.88 30.82 -15.11
N THR A 685 2.65 29.87 -14.19
CA THR A 685 3.22 28.52 -14.25
C THR A 685 2.59 27.74 -15.39
N VAL A 686 3.40 27.05 -16.18
CA VAL A 686 2.92 26.16 -17.25
C VAL A 686 2.81 24.75 -16.71
N THR A 687 1.58 24.24 -16.64
CA THR A 687 1.27 22.90 -16.12
C THR A 687 0.69 22.03 -17.22
N ASN A 688 0.94 20.72 -17.15
CA ASN A 688 0.32 19.75 -18.03
C ASN A 688 -0.78 19.01 -17.26
N LEU A 689 -1.93 18.76 -17.89
CA LEU A 689 -3.01 17.95 -17.35
C LEU A 689 -3.16 16.73 -18.24
N ASP A 690 -3.09 15.54 -17.66
CA ASP A 690 -3.04 14.29 -18.41
C ASP A 690 -4.38 13.57 -18.44
N GLY A 691 -4.62 12.87 -19.55
CA GLY A 691 -5.76 12.01 -19.76
C GLY A 691 -5.34 10.55 -19.95
N GLU A 692 -6.31 9.67 -20.06
CA GLU A 692 -6.10 8.24 -20.32
C GLU A 692 -5.48 8.01 -21.70
N THR A 693 -4.64 6.97 -21.84
CA THR A 693 -3.99 6.59 -23.09
C THR A 693 -5.01 6.12 -24.14
N ILE A 694 -4.71 6.39 -25.42
CA ILE A 694 -5.66 6.18 -26.52
C ILE A 694 -5.49 4.77 -27.09
N ASP A 695 -5.90 3.78 -26.31
CA ASP A 695 -5.83 2.34 -26.64
C ASP A 695 -7.11 1.82 -27.35
N HIS A 696 -8.07 2.71 -27.64
CA HIS A 696 -9.34 2.41 -28.32
C HIS A 696 -9.33 2.82 -29.81
N GLU A 697 -10.19 2.17 -30.62
CA GLU A 697 -10.58 2.65 -31.96
C GLU A 697 -11.91 3.42 -31.90
N GLY A 698 -11.99 4.57 -32.56
CA GLY A 698 -13.24 5.33 -32.67
C GLY A 698 -13.41 6.42 -31.59
N TRP A 699 -14.61 6.97 -31.46
CA TRP A 699 -14.84 8.15 -30.60
C TRP A 699 -15.16 7.75 -29.15
N GLU A 700 -14.30 8.16 -28.23
CA GLU A 700 -14.53 8.11 -26.78
C GLU A 700 -14.25 9.48 -26.14
N GLN A 701 -14.61 9.66 -24.86
CA GLN A 701 -14.39 10.92 -24.14
C GLN A 701 -13.26 10.77 -23.14
N VAL A 702 -12.16 11.50 -23.37
CA VAL A 702 -11.03 11.57 -22.45
C VAL A 702 -11.28 12.67 -21.42
N ARG A 703 -11.02 12.37 -20.15
CA ARG A 703 -11.04 13.32 -19.03
C ARG A 703 -9.62 13.73 -18.67
N PHE A 704 -9.44 15.00 -18.31
CA PHE A 704 -8.21 15.56 -17.74
C PHE A 704 -8.55 16.18 -16.39
N THR A 705 -8.10 15.61 -15.28
CA THR A 705 -8.39 16.14 -13.95
C THR A 705 -7.51 17.36 -13.66
N VAL A 706 -8.06 18.39 -13.01
CA VAL A 706 -7.26 19.52 -12.49
C VAL A 706 -6.86 19.19 -11.06
N PRO A 707 -5.55 19.16 -10.72
CA PRO A 707 -5.12 18.94 -9.35
C PRO A 707 -5.53 20.05 -8.39
N GLU A 708 -5.84 19.69 -7.13
CA GLU A 708 -6.12 20.68 -6.08
C GLU A 708 -4.90 21.58 -5.83
N GLY A 709 -5.14 22.88 -5.60
CA GLY A 709 -4.09 23.85 -5.31
C GLY A 709 -3.44 24.52 -6.54
N LEU A 710 -3.75 24.10 -7.77
CA LEU A 710 -3.34 24.83 -8.97
C LEU A 710 -4.09 26.18 -9.07
N ALA A 711 -3.35 27.29 -9.20
CA ALA A 711 -3.91 28.64 -9.15
C ALA A 711 -4.92 28.92 -10.27
N GLN A 712 -6.01 29.62 -9.96
CA GLN A 712 -7.15 29.85 -10.87
C GLN A 712 -7.27 31.35 -11.23
N PRO A 713 -7.76 31.72 -12.43
CA PRO A 713 -8.25 30.83 -13.50
C PRO A 713 -7.13 30.15 -14.29
N LEU A 714 -7.47 29.04 -14.96
CA LEU A 714 -6.58 28.37 -15.91
C LEU A 714 -6.77 28.93 -17.32
N THR A 715 -5.68 29.06 -18.07
CA THR A 715 -5.66 29.36 -19.51
C THR A 715 -5.19 28.15 -20.30
N VAL A 716 -6.07 27.56 -21.12
CA VAL A 716 -5.75 26.39 -21.97
C VAL A 716 -5.03 26.84 -23.24
N GLN A 717 -3.86 26.25 -23.52
CA GLN A 717 -2.99 26.64 -24.63
C GLN A 717 -2.85 25.59 -25.74
N ARG A 718 -2.74 24.30 -25.38
CA ARG A 718 -2.42 23.23 -26.34
C ARG A 718 -3.15 21.94 -26.00
N VAL A 719 -3.51 21.19 -27.05
CA VAL A 719 -3.73 19.75 -26.97
C VAL A 719 -2.48 19.07 -27.49
N ARG A 720 -1.92 18.13 -26.73
CA ARG A 720 -0.70 17.40 -27.04
C ARG A 720 -1.01 15.92 -27.15
N MET A 721 -0.52 15.27 -28.20
CA MET A 721 -0.36 13.82 -28.23
C MET A 721 1.10 13.53 -27.89
N MET A 722 1.34 12.68 -26.89
CA MET A 722 2.66 12.31 -26.39
C MET A 722 2.91 10.82 -26.61
N GLU A 723 4.17 10.42 -26.71
CA GLU A 723 4.59 9.03 -26.60
C GLU A 723 5.90 8.96 -25.84
N THR A 724 5.90 8.22 -24.73
CA THR A 724 7.02 8.09 -23.79
C THR A 724 7.69 6.72 -23.87
N ARG A 725 7.01 5.69 -24.40
CA ARG A 725 7.55 4.32 -24.52
C ARG A 725 8.58 4.25 -25.65
N PRO A 726 9.86 3.90 -25.43
CA PRO A 726 10.87 3.91 -26.49
C PRO A 726 10.57 2.98 -27.67
N GLU A 727 9.99 1.82 -27.40
CA GLU A 727 9.67 0.76 -28.36
C GLU A 727 8.43 1.05 -29.24
N ALA A 728 7.57 1.99 -28.83
CA ALA A 728 6.31 2.30 -29.50
C ALA A 728 6.51 3.20 -30.75
N GLN A 729 6.94 2.58 -31.85
CA GLN A 729 7.30 3.29 -33.10
C GLN A 729 6.18 3.20 -34.16
N TYR A 730 5.34 4.23 -34.28
CA TYR A 730 4.16 4.24 -35.17
C TYR A 730 3.89 5.60 -35.85
N HIS A 731 2.89 5.63 -36.72
CA HIS A 731 2.26 6.86 -37.24
C HIS A 731 0.83 6.92 -36.73
N GLY A 732 0.41 8.05 -36.16
CA GLY A 732 -0.93 8.25 -35.61
C GLY A 732 -1.89 8.99 -36.56
N ASP A 733 -3.19 8.71 -36.42
CA ASP A 733 -4.32 9.36 -37.10
C ASP A 733 -5.49 9.56 -36.11
N ILE A 734 -5.32 10.53 -35.22
CA ILE A 734 -6.30 10.84 -34.17
C ILE A 734 -7.11 12.08 -34.58
N ALA A 735 -8.37 12.19 -34.13
CA ALA A 735 -9.14 13.43 -34.28
C ALA A 735 -9.71 13.89 -32.94
N VAL A 736 -9.82 15.19 -32.72
CA VAL A 736 -10.27 15.79 -31.44
C VAL A 736 -11.41 16.79 -31.68
N LYS A 737 -12.34 16.87 -30.71
CA LYS A 737 -13.45 17.84 -30.68
C LYS A 737 -14.01 18.04 -29.27
N ASP A 738 -14.97 18.95 -29.14
CA ASP A 738 -15.81 19.12 -27.94
C ASP A 738 -15.04 19.31 -26.61
N LEU A 739 -13.80 19.86 -26.63
CA LEU A 739 -13.06 20.20 -25.41
C LEU A 739 -13.86 21.18 -24.54
N ARG A 740 -14.22 20.72 -23.34
CA ARG A 740 -14.98 21.48 -22.33
C ARG A 740 -14.23 21.51 -21.01
N ALA A 741 -14.32 22.62 -20.29
CA ALA A 741 -13.99 22.70 -18.88
C ALA A 741 -15.22 22.39 -18.03
N ILE A 742 -15.05 21.60 -16.98
CA ILE A 742 -16.02 21.42 -15.91
C ILE A 742 -15.58 22.35 -14.78
N THR A 743 -16.44 23.29 -14.40
CA THR A 743 -16.10 24.34 -13.44
C THR A 743 -17.08 24.40 -12.28
N THR A 744 -16.60 24.83 -11.11
CA THR A 744 -17.41 25.21 -9.96
C THR A 744 -17.33 26.71 -9.71
N PRO A 745 -18.31 27.29 -8.98
CA PRO A 745 -18.23 28.68 -8.52
C PRO A 745 -16.96 28.93 -7.67
N THR A 746 -16.26 30.03 -7.92
CA THR A 746 -15.02 30.35 -7.21
C THR A 746 -15.27 30.66 -5.72
N VAL A 747 -14.45 30.06 -4.85
CA VAL A 747 -14.44 30.29 -3.41
C VAL A 747 -13.09 30.86 -2.99
N ASP A 748 -13.10 32.05 -2.37
CA ASP A 748 -11.92 32.62 -1.72
C ASP A 748 -11.52 31.72 -0.54
N SER A 749 -10.56 30.82 -0.79
CA SER A 749 -10.05 29.88 0.21
C SER A 749 -8.76 30.44 0.81
N PRO A 750 -8.59 30.45 2.14
CA PRO A 750 -7.36 30.93 2.74
C PRO A 750 -6.21 29.99 2.37
N GLU A 751 -5.11 30.55 1.85
CA GLU A 751 -3.89 29.80 1.58
C GLU A 751 -3.38 29.14 2.87
N GLN A 752 -3.22 27.82 2.83
CA GLN A 752 -2.74 27.06 3.98
C GLN A 752 -1.23 27.21 4.08
N ALA A 753 -0.74 27.73 5.22
CA ALA A 753 0.69 27.83 5.46
C ALA A 753 1.33 26.42 5.44
N PRO A 754 2.29 26.14 4.54
CA PRO A 754 2.97 24.86 4.50
C PRO A 754 3.81 24.61 5.76
N VAL A 755 3.90 23.34 6.18
CA VAL A 755 4.79 22.90 7.25
C VAL A 755 6.15 22.56 6.63
N HIS A 756 7.14 23.43 6.87
CA HIS A 756 8.51 23.24 6.37
C HIS A 756 9.38 22.47 7.36
N ASP A 757 10.31 21.65 6.88
CA ASP A 757 11.35 21.10 7.74
C ASP A 757 12.37 22.18 8.13
N ALA A 758 12.61 22.29 9.45
CA ALA A 758 13.64 23.14 10.02
C ALA A 758 15.08 22.68 9.66
N ALA A 759 15.26 21.45 9.17
CA ALA A 759 16.54 20.97 8.63
C ALA A 759 16.96 21.77 7.39
N LEU A 760 16.02 22.20 6.55
CA LEU A 760 16.30 23.11 5.43
C LEU A 760 16.36 24.55 5.93
N LEU A 761 17.58 25.08 6.05
CA LEU A 761 17.84 26.36 6.72
C LEU A 761 17.33 27.53 5.87
N SER A 762 16.40 28.33 6.41
CA SER A 762 16.11 29.67 5.85
C SER A 762 17.22 30.67 6.15
N THR A 763 17.92 30.51 7.29
CA THR A 763 19.06 31.35 7.66
C THR A 763 20.11 30.57 8.45
N GLY A 764 21.38 30.86 8.21
CA GLY A 764 22.51 30.18 8.84
C GLY A 764 23.50 29.67 7.80
N SER A 765 24.38 28.75 8.21
CA SER A 765 25.24 28.00 7.30
C SER A 765 25.64 26.67 7.94
N VAL A 766 25.92 25.69 7.10
CA VAL A 766 26.39 24.35 7.52
C VAL A 766 27.92 24.25 7.61
N ALA A 767 28.64 25.35 7.40
CA ALA A 767 30.12 25.42 7.34
C ALA A 767 30.88 24.93 8.58
N ASP A 768 30.25 24.94 9.77
CA ASP A 768 30.87 24.49 11.01
C ASP A 768 30.64 22.98 11.32
N ARG A 769 29.88 22.26 10.47
CA ARG A 769 29.57 20.84 10.70
C ARG A 769 30.72 19.91 10.29
N PRO A 770 30.96 18.79 11.01
CA PRO A 770 32.11 17.91 10.76
C PRO A 770 32.15 17.23 9.40
N GLN A 771 31.00 17.04 8.75
CA GLN A 771 30.89 16.40 7.44
C GLN A 771 30.02 17.22 6.50
N GLN A 772 30.39 17.25 5.22
CA GLN A 772 29.68 18.02 4.19
C GLN A 772 29.50 17.21 2.90
N ILE A 773 28.24 17.07 2.45
CA ILE A 773 27.89 16.43 1.18
C ILE A 773 27.22 17.49 0.31
N ALA A 774 27.79 17.77 -0.86
CA ALA A 774 27.15 18.62 -1.85
C ALA A 774 26.27 17.78 -2.78
N VAL A 775 25.10 18.30 -3.14
CA VAL A 775 24.12 17.65 -4.01
C VAL A 775 23.82 18.57 -5.19
N MET A 776 23.86 18.01 -6.39
CA MET A 776 23.40 18.65 -7.62
C MET A 776 22.55 17.67 -8.44
N SER A 777 21.58 18.19 -9.20
CA SER A 777 20.65 17.41 -10.02
C SER A 777 20.28 18.20 -11.28
N ASP A 778 19.70 17.55 -12.28
CA ASP A 778 18.96 18.25 -13.33
C ASP A 778 19.79 19.33 -14.05
N ALA A 779 20.91 18.88 -14.63
CA ALA A 779 21.68 19.65 -15.59
C ALA A 779 21.17 19.46 -17.02
N GLN A 780 20.74 18.24 -17.38
CA GLN A 780 20.14 17.84 -18.66
C GLN A 780 20.82 18.46 -19.90
N PHE A 781 22.10 18.15 -20.11
CA PHE A 781 22.80 18.54 -21.35
C PHE A 781 22.91 17.39 -22.36
N ILE A 782 23.10 17.76 -23.64
CA ILE A 782 23.36 16.84 -24.76
C ILE A 782 24.69 17.12 -25.44
N ALA A 783 25.38 16.07 -25.88
CA ALA A 783 26.59 16.12 -26.68
C ALA A 783 26.37 16.64 -28.10
N ALA A 784 25.12 16.68 -28.57
CA ALA A 784 24.73 17.32 -29.82
C ALA A 784 24.84 18.87 -29.77
N ASP A 785 24.75 19.48 -28.58
CA ASP A 785 24.97 20.92 -28.36
C ASP A 785 25.90 21.17 -27.15
N PRO A 786 27.22 20.90 -27.29
CA PRO A 786 28.17 20.92 -26.19
C PRO A 786 28.58 22.33 -25.74
N GLU A 787 28.03 23.37 -26.36
CA GLU A 787 28.25 24.79 -26.03
C GLU A 787 26.93 25.44 -25.52
N SER A 788 25.95 24.62 -25.14
CA SER A 788 24.64 25.04 -24.64
C SER A 788 24.70 25.67 -23.24
N GLY A 789 23.62 26.36 -22.87
CA GLY A 789 23.46 26.95 -21.53
C GLY A 789 23.51 25.90 -20.42
N ALA A 790 22.94 24.72 -20.66
CA ALA A 790 22.98 23.58 -19.73
C ALA A 790 24.41 23.13 -19.42
N VAL A 791 25.30 23.04 -20.43
CA VAL A 791 26.71 22.69 -20.23
C VAL A 791 27.46 23.73 -19.41
N GLU A 792 27.31 25.03 -19.71
CA GLU A 792 27.97 26.06 -18.89
C GLU A 792 27.37 26.16 -17.48
N GLY A 793 26.07 25.85 -17.33
CA GLY A 793 25.39 25.71 -16.05
C GLY A 793 25.98 24.59 -15.19
N ALA A 794 26.09 23.38 -15.74
CA ALA A 794 26.75 22.24 -15.10
C ALA A 794 28.18 22.58 -14.67
N ARG A 795 28.97 23.17 -15.57
CA ARG A 795 30.34 23.61 -15.30
C ARG A 795 30.41 24.68 -14.22
N ARG A 796 29.50 25.67 -14.22
CA ARG A 796 29.37 26.69 -13.17
C ARG A 796 29.14 26.04 -11.82
N THR A 797 28.13 25.17 -11.71
CA THR A 797 27.78 24.52 -10.44
C THR A 797 28.91 23.66 -9.91
N LEU A 798 29.56 22.84 -10.75
CA LEU A 798 30.75 22.06 -10.36
C LEU A 798 31.89 22.94 -9.82
N ARG A 799 32.15 24.10 -10.45
CA ARG A 799 33.16 25.06 -9.96
C ARG A 799 32.78 25.69 -8.62
N GLU A 800 31.50 26.05 -8.42
CA GLU A 800 30.98 26.60 -7.16
C GLU A 800 31.09 25.57 -6.03
N ILE A 801 30.63 24.34 -6.24
CA ILE A 801 30.72 23.24 -5.27
C ILE A 801 32.19 22.93 -4.93
N ARG A 802 33.06 22.81 -5.94
CA ARG A 802 34.48 22.53 -5.73
C ARG A 802 35.19 23.63 -4.93
N GLN A 803 34.71 24.87 -5.04
CA GLN A 803 35.20 25.97 -4.21
C GLN A 803 34.72 25.86 -2.76
N ALA A 804 33.51 25.33 -2.51
CA ALA A 804 32.98 25.06 -1.17
C ALA A 804 33.73 23.92 -0.45
N ARG A 805 34.26 22.94 -1.20
CA ARG A 805 35.05 21.79 -0.71
C ARG A 805 34.29 20.85 0.24
N PRO A 806 33.20 20.21 -0.24
CA PRO A 806 32.57 19.13 0.50
C PRO A 806 33.51 17.92 0.65
N ASP A 807 33.16 16.99 1.53
CA ASP A 807 33.80 15.67 1.64
C ASP A 807 33.34 14.71 0.53
N LEU A 808 32.14 14.92 -0.01
CA LEU A 808 31.52 14.13 -1.08
C LEU A 808 30.64 15.01 -1.99
N LEU A 809 30.64 14.73 -3.30
CA LEU A 809 29.62 15.21 -4.25
C LEU A 809 28.66 14.07 -4.59
N VAL A 810 27.35 14.33 -4.55
CA VAL A 810 26.33 13.47 -5.15
C VAL A 810 25.71 14.20 -6.34
N ILE A 811 25.84 13.62 -7.53
CA ILE A 811 25.09 14.01 -8.72
C ILE A 811 23.82 13.15 -8.71
N ASN A 812 22.71 13.69 -8.24
CA ASN A 812 21.47 12.95 -8.02
C ASN A 812 20.54 13.04 -9.25
N GLY A 813 20.93 12.33 -10.31
CA GLY A 813 20.20 12.17 -11.58
C GLY A 813 20.18 13.38 -12.51
N ASP A 814 19.82 13.09 -13.75
CA ASP A 814 19.56 14.02 -14.85
C ASP A 814 20.74 14.97 -15.13
N PHE A 815 21.95 14.42 -15.19
CA PHE A 815 23.12 15.19 -15.62
C PHE A 815 23.14 15.31 -17.15
N VAL A 816 22.75 14.24 -17.85
CA VAL A 816 22.52 14.22 -19.31
C VAL A 816 21.02 14.29 -19.64
N ASP A 817 20.64 14.48 -20.91
CA ASP A 817 19.22 14.55 -21.35
C ASP A 817 18.73 13.34 -22.16
N GLU A 818 19.61 12.67 -22.94
CA GLU A 818 19.22 11.66 -23.95
C GLU A 818 19.87 10.28 -23.77
N ALA A 819 20.60 10.02 -22.67
CA ALA A 819 21.25 8.74 -22.35
C ALA A 819 22.17 8.15 -23.46
N SER A 820 22.66 8.95 -24.41
CA SER A 820 23.52 8.43 -25.47
C SER A 820 24.96 8.22 -24.97
N PRO A 821 25.72 7.25 -25.53
CA PRO A 821 27.14 7.09 -25.20
C PRO A 821 27.94 8.38 -25.39
N GLU A 822 27.62 9.19 -26.40
CA GLU A 822 28.22 10.50 -26.62
C GLU A 822 27.92 11.52 -25.51
N ASP A 823 26.73 11.48 -24.89
CA ASP A 823 26.37 12.32 -23.74
C ASP A 823 27.19 11.93 -22.51
N PHE A 824 27.32 10.62 -22.25
CA PHE A 824 28.16 10.12 -21.16
C PHE A 824 29.66 10.41 -21.39
N GLU A 825 30.15 10.35 -22.64
CA GLU A 825 31.50 10.83 -23.00
C GLU A 825 31.66 12.35 -22.77
N LEU A 826 30.61 13.16 -22.94
CA LEU A 826 30.64 14.58 -22.59
C LEU A 826 30.62 14.80 -21.07
N ALA A 827 29.77 14.08 -20.34
CA ALA A 827 29.70 14.14 -18.88
C ALA A 827 31.05 13.79 -18.23
N GLY A 828 31.69 12.70 -18.67
CA GLY A 828 33.03 12.31 -18.21
C GLY A 828 34.07 13.40 -18.45
N ARG A 829 34.08 14.02 -19.64
CA ARG A 829 34.97 15.17 -19.95
C ARG A 829 34.72 16.40 -19.09
N ILE A 830 33.46 16.72 -18.79
CA ILE A 830 33.11 17.85 -17.90
C ILE A 830 33.65 17.60 -16.48
N LEU A 831 33.51 16.38 -15.96
CA LEU A 831 34.04 15.98 -14.65
C LEU A 831 35.57 15.95 -14.60
N GLU A 832 36.23 15.46 -15.66
CA GLU A 832 37.70 15.53 -15.80
C GLU A 832 38.23 16.98 -15.80
N GLU A 833 37.52 17.91 -16.46
CA GLU A 833 37.95 19.30 -16.64
C GLU A 833 37.65 20.19 -15.41
N GLU A 834 36.47 20.09 -14.82
CA GLU A 834 36.01 21.00 -13.76
C GLU A 834 36.18 20.45 -12.34
N TRP A 835 36.05 19.13 -12.15
CA TRP A 835 36.03 18.49 -10.83
C TRP A 835 37.40 17.88 -10.45
N GLY A 836 37.80 16.79 -11.12
CA GLY A 836 39.02 16.03 -10.84
C GLY A 836 38.93 15.06 -9.64
N GLU A 837 40.04 14.38 -9.32
CA GLU A 837 40.08 13.28 -8.33
C GLU A 837 40.29 13.72 -6.86
N GLU A 838 40.24 15.02 -6.54
CA GLU A 838 40.58 15.51 -5.18
C GLU A 838 39.46 15.32 -4.14
N ILE A 839 38.20 15.25 -4.59
CA ILE A 839 37.00 15.02 -3.76
C ILE A 839 36.21 13.88 -4.44
N PRO A 840 35.82 12.82 -3.72
CA PRO A 840 35.01 11.75 -4.30
C PRO A 840 33.66 12.28 -4.79
N TYR A 841 33.11 11.62 -5.81
CA TYR A 841 31.73 11.83 -6.22
C TYR A 841 31.03 10.49 -6.41
N VAL A 842 29.71 10.50 -6.24
CA VAL A 842 28.79 9.44 -6.67
C VAL A 842 27.82 10.05 -7.66
N TYR A 843 27.44 9.29 -8.67
CA TYR A 843 26.45 9.68 -9.68
C TYR A 843 25.31 8.67 -9.61
N VAL A 844 24.10 9.16 -9.33
CA VAL A 844 22.87 8.38 -9.29
C VAL A 844 22.16 8.57 -10.63
N PRO A 845 21.63 7.52 -11.29
CA PRO A 845 20.85 7.68 -12.51
C PRO A 845 19.44 8.23 -12.23
N GLY A 846 19.05 9.25 -13.00
CA GLY A 846 17.68 9.73 -13.18
C GLY A 846 17.05 9.17 -14.46
N ASN A 847 15.84 9.61 -14.78
CA ASN A 847 15.12 9.12 -15.96
C ASN A 847 15.76 9.59 -17.28
N HIS A 848 16.50 10.71 -17.29
CA HIS A 848 17.22 11.15 -18.49
C HIS A 848 18.52 10.35 -18.74
N GLU A 849 18.99 9.56 -17.77
CA GLU A 849 20.03 8.55 -17.98
C GLU A 849 19.51 7.24 -18.62
N VAL A 850 18.19 7.10 -18.85
CA VAL A 850 17.59 6.02 -19.66
C VAL A 850 16.65 6.48 -20.78
N MET A 851 16.39 7.80 -20.91
CA MET A 851 15.34 8.30 -21.82
C MET A 851 15.57 7.96 -23.30
N GLY A 852 16.82 7.88 -23.77
CA GLY A 852 17.16 7.61 -25.17
C GLY A 852 18.07 6.40 -25.40
N GLY A 853 18.41 5.64 -24.36
CA GLY A 853 19.33 4.51 -24.41
C GLY A 853 19.24 3.63 -23.17
N GLU A 854 19.77 2.41 -23.26
CA GLU A 854 19.72 1.42 -22.17
C GLU A 854 20.61 1.84 -20.98
N ILE A 855 20.26 1.40 -19.77
CA ILE A 855 20.98 1.73 -18.52
C ILE A 855 22.44 1.25 -18.53
N GLU A 856 22.77 0.21 -19.28
CA GLU A 856 24.15 -0.28 -19.43
C GLU A 856 25.10 0.78 -20.01
N ASN A 857 24.59 1.76 -20.78
CA ASN A 857 25.41 2.90 -21.24
C ASN A 857 25.93 3.74 -20.06
N PHE A 858 25.11 3.93 -19.03
CA PHE A 858 25.51 4.58 -17.78
C PHE A 858 26.50 3.69 -17.02
N GLU A 859 26.22 2.40 -16.89
CA GLU A 859 27.07 1.47 -16.13
C GLU A 859 28.47 1.31 -16.74
N GLU A 860 28.59 1.24 -18.06
CA GLU A 860 29.88 1.21 -18.76
C GLU A 860 30.70 2.49 -18.55
N ALA A 861 30.04 3.64 -18.34
CA ALA A 861 30.67 4.95 -18.20
C ALA A 861 31.01 5.32 -16.73
N PHE A 862 30.12 5.02 -15.79
CA PHE A 862 30.19 5.51 -14.39
C PHE A 862 30.18 4.43 -13.32
N GLY A 863 29.85 3.17 -13.66
CA GLY A 863 29.78 2.06 -12.71
C GLY A 863 28.36 1.74 -12.24
N PRO A 864 28.21 0.93 -11.17
CA PRO A 864 26.91 0.37 -10.77
C PRO A 864 25.89 1.44 -10.40
N VAL A 865 24.63 1.18 -10.74
CA VAL A 865 23.48 2.08 -10.48
C VAL A 865 23.09 2.19 -9.01
N THR A 866 23.43 1.17 -8.21
CA THR A 866 23.28 1.14 -6.76
C THR A 866 24.67 1.17 -6.12
N THR A 867 24.87 2.03 -5.12
CA THR A 867 26.17 2.17 -4.44
C THR A 867 26.02 2.38 -2.95
N GLU A 868 26.92 1.79 -2.16
CA GLU A 868 26.98 1.94 -0.72
C GLU A 868 28.40 2.36 -0.29
N GLN A 869 28.51 3.36 0.61
CA GLN A 869 29.78 3.74 1.23
C GLN A 869 29.59 4.39 2.61
N ASP A 870 30.54 4.16 3.52
CA ASP A 870 30.58 4.85 4.81
C ASP A 870 31.38 6.15 4.69
N LEU A 871 30.70 7.29 4.84
CA LEU A 871 31.33 8.60 4.98
C LEU A 871 31.48 8.89 6.48
N GLY A 872 32.63 8.52 7.05
CA GLY A 872 32.95 8.77 8.46
C GLY A 872 32.04 8.01 9.43
N GLY A 873 31.08 8.71 10.06
CA GLY A 873 30.08 8.12 10.97
C GLY A 873 28.68 8.02 10.37
N THR A 874 28.55 8.18 9.05
CA THR A 874 27.28 8.22 8.31
C THR A 874 27.37 7.27 7.12
N LYS A 875 26.39 6.37 6.96
CA LYS A 875 26.29 5.49 5.79
C LYS A 875 25.55 6.20 4.66
N VAL A 876 26.08 6.10 3.45
CA VAL A 876 25.51 6.70 2.23
C VAL A 876 25.12 5.57 1.27
N LEU A 877 23.84 5.46 0.94
CA LEU A 877 23.30 4.53 -0.05
C LEU A 877 22.67 5.32 -1.20
N THR A 878 22.92 4.88 -2.44
CA THR A 878 22.26 5.41 -3.63
C THR A 878 21.49 4.32 -4.34
N LEU A 879 20.25 4.61 -4.74
CA LEU A 879 19.33 3.67 -5.39
C LEU A 879 18.94 4.17 -6.79
N ASN A 880 18.66 3.24 -7.69
CA ASN A 880 18.20 3.48 -9.04
C ASN A 880 16.68 3.64 -9.11
N SER A 881 16.24 4.87 -9.39
CA SER A 881 14.84 5.20 -9.68
C SER A 881 14.61 5.59 -11.15
N SER A 882 15.55 5.34 -12.07
CA SER A 882 15.50 5.88 -13.44
C SER A 882 14.24 5.47 -14.22
N ALA A 883 13.63 4.33 -13.87
CA ALA A 883 12.39 3.82 -14.43
C ALA A 883 11.11 4.52 -13.91
N GLY A 884 11.22 5.46 -12.96
CA GLY A 884 10.10 6.12 -12.27
C GLY A 884 9.61 5.38 -11.01
N THR A 885 10.14 4.19 -10.73
CA THR A 885 9.99 3.41 -9.48
C THR A 885 11.34 2.84 -9.06
N LEU A 886 11.49 2.40 -7.81
CA LEU A 886 12.66 1.62 -7.39
C LEU A 886 12.55 0.18 -7.89
N ALA A 887 11.36 -0.43 -7.85
CA ALA A 887 11.10 -1.77 -8.38
C ALA A 887 11.50 -1.91 -9.86
N GLY A 888 11.33 -0.85 -10.66
CA GLY A 888 11.74 -0.81 -12.07
C GLY A 888 13.26 -0.82 -12.29
N GLY A 889 14.06 -0.49 -11.27
CA GLY A 889 15.51 -0.74 -11.24
C GLY A 889 15.90 -2.13 -10.71
N GLY A 890 14.92 -2.97 -10.37
CA GLY A 890 15.08 -4.31 -9.78
C GLY A 890 14.79 -4.33 -8.27
N ILE A 891 14.12 -5.39 -7.79
CA ILE A 891 13.78 -5.55 -6.36
C ILE A 891 15.00 -5.74 -5.45
N ASP A 892 16.11 -6.27 -5.98
CA ASP A 892 17.33 -6.55 -5.22
C ASP A 892 17.88 -5.30 -4.50
N GLN A 893 17.75 -4.10 -5.09
CA GLN A 893 18.22 -2.87 -4.47
C GLN A 893 17.38 -2.45 -3.25
N ILE A 894 16.11 -2.88 -3.19
CA ILE A 894 15.21 -2.60 -2.09
C ILE A 894 15.52 -3.58 -0.94
N ALA A 895 15.81 -4.84 -1.27
CA ALA A 895 16.37 -5.80 -0.31
C ALA A 895 17.74 -5.34 0.22
N GLU A 896 18.58 -4.72 -0.63
CA GLU A 896 19.84 -4.08 -0.21
C GLU A 896 19.59 -2.89 0.73
N LEU A 897 18.60 -2.04 0.48
CA LEU A 897 18.18 -0.98 1.40
C LEU A 897 17.76 -1.57 2.78
N GLU A 898 16.87 -2.56 2.79
CA GLU A 898 16.41 -3.22 4.03
C GLU A 898 17.59 -3.83 4.82
N SER A 899 18.49 -4.54 4.13
CA SER A 899 19.70 -5.12 4.73
C SER A 899 20.67 -4.05 5.24
N SER A 900 20.96 -3.01 4.47
CA SER A 900 21.85 -1.91 4.86
C SER A 900 21.31 -1.14 6.06
N LEU A 901 19.98 -0.97 6.19
CA LEU A 901 19.35 -0.38 7.37
C LEU A 901 19.52 -1.29 8.60
N GLN A 902 19.35 -2.60 8.47
CA GLN A 902 19.60 -3.55 9.56
C GLN A 902 21.08 -3.55 10.01
N GLU A 903 22.02 -3.54 9.06
CA GLU A 903 23.46 -3.44 9.36
C GLU A 903 23.79 -2.11 10.04
N ALA A 904 23.29 -0.99 9.52
CA ALA A 904 23.49 0.33 10.12
C ALA A 904 22.85 0.46 11.51
N ALA A 905 21.76 -0.26 11.80
CA ALA A 905 21.18 -0.31 13.14
C ALA A 905 22.11 -1.05 14.12
N ALA A 906 22.75 -2.12 13.66
CA ALA A 906 23.63 -2.98 14.47
C ALA A 906 25.06 -2.42 14.67
N ASP A 907 25.57 -1.55 13.80
CA ASP A 907 26.96 -1.04 13.87
C ASP A 907 27.12 0.16 14.82
N ASP A 908 27.80 -0.03 15.96
CA ASP A 908 28.11 1.02 16.94
C ASP A 908 28.96 2.19 16.38
N ASP A 909 29.72 2.01 15.29
CA ASP A 909 30.53 3.08 14.67
C ASP A 909 29.69 3.98 13.73
N LEU A 910 28.48 3.56 13.34
CA LEU A 910 27.54 4.33 12.52
C LEU A 910 26.48 5.05 13.37
N SER A 911 26.34 6.36 13.12
CA SER A 911 25.41 7.26 13.82
C SER A 911 24.16 7.61 13.03
N GLY A 912 24.16 7.41 11.71
CA GLY A 912 23.01 7.70 10.86
C GLY A 912 23.21 7.30 9.40
N PHE A 913 22.18 7.51 8.60
CA PHE A 913 22.04 6.97 7.25
C PHE A 913 21.49 8.04 6.28
N THR A 914 22.00 8.12 5.06
CA THR A 914 21.44 8.97 3.99
C THR A 914 21.15 8.14 2.74
N VAL A 915 19.89 8.16 2.31
CA VAL A 915 19.42 7.53 1.07
C VAL A 915 19.33 8.57 -0.03
N PHE A 916 19.84 8.26 -1.23
CA PHE A 916 19.69 9.08 -2.42
C PHE A 916 19.04 8.29 -3.56
N PHE A 917 18.00 8.84 -4.17
CA PHE A 917 17.51 8.43 -5.49
C PHE A 917 16.89 9.62 -6.20
N HIS A 918 16.77 9.59 -7.53
CA HIS A 918 16.38 10.77 -8.30
C HIS A 918 14.92 11.22 -8.06
N HIS A 919 13.93 10.36 -8.27
CA HIS A 919 12.51 10.71 -8.13
C HIS A 919 12.07 10.70 -6.65
N PRO A 920 11.55 11.79 -6.06
CA PRO A 920 11.07 11.80 -4.67
C PRO A 920 9.85 10.91 -4.44
N THR A 921 9.60 10.55 -3.18
CA THR A 921 8.39 9.85 -2.75
C THR A 921 7.13 10.71 -2.97
N ALA A 922 7.23 12.03 -2.80
CA ALA A 922 6.18 13.00 -3.07
C ALA A 922 6.74 14.28 -3.74
N ASP A 923 6.04 14.78 -4.75
CA ASP A 923 6.32 16.06 -5.42
C ASP A 923 5.49 17.16 -4.70
N PRO A 924 6.14 18.23 -4.18
CA PRO A 924 5.48 19.28 -3.43
C PRO A 924 4.69 20.27 -4.31
N LEU A 925 4.80 20.18 -5.64
CA LEU A 925 4.03 20.99 -6.57
C LEU A 925 2.62 20.40 -6.76
N PRO A 926 1.58 21.23 -6.95
CA PRO A 926 0.19 20.75 -7.12
C PRO A 926 0.01 19.68 -8.20
N SER A 927 0.88 19.63 -9.21
CA SER A 927 0.80 18.67 -10.31
C SER A 927 1.21 17.24 -9.97
N ALA A 928 1.90 17.00 -8.85
CA ALA A 928 2.32 15.66 -8.39
C ALA A 928 2.96 14.79 -9.51
N SER A 929 3.69 15.43 -10.43
CA SER A 929 4.09 14.84 -11.72
C SER A 929 5.54 14.34 -11.74
N SER A 930 6.28 14.64 -10.69
CA SER A 930 7.72 14.44 -10.58
C SER A 930 8.08 13.64 -9.33
N GLN A 931 7.35 12.57 -9.07
CA GLN A 931 7.51 11.66 -7.94
C GLN A 931 7.50 10.20 -8.40
N LEU A 932 7.85 9.26 -7.50
CA LEU A 932 7.73 7.83 -7.76
C LEU A 932 6.30 7.51 -8.23
N THR A 933 6.18 6.85 -9.39
CA THR A 933 4.90 6.62 -10.05
C THR A 933 4.05 5.60 -9.29
N ASP A 934 4.70 4.68 -8.57
CA ASP A 934 4.07 3.85 -7.55
C ASP A 934 4.07 4.57 -6.19
N GLN A 935 2.89 5.08 -5.81
CA GLN A 935 2.67 5.76 -4.54
C GLN A 935 2.51 4.83 -3.33
N ARG A 936 2.36 3.52 -3.55
CA ARG A 936 2.38 2.50 -2.51
C ARG A 936 3.82 2.16 -2.15
N GLU A 937 4.69 1.97 -3.16
CA GLU A 937 6.15 1.88 -2.98
C GLU A 937 6.69 3.10 -2.22
N ALA A 938 6.33 4.31 -2.64
CA ALA A 938 6.75 5.54 -1.98
C ALA A 938 6.45 5.56 -0.47
N ARG A 939 5.21 5.23 -0.08
CA ARG A 939 4.79 5.18 1.33
C ARG A 939 5.47 4.06 2.11
N ALA A 940 5.70 2.91 1.50
CA ALA A 940 6.38 1.79 2.15
C ALA A 940 7.86 2.10 2.41
N ILE A 941 8.54 2.81 1.50
CA ILE A 941 9.90 3.35 1.72
C ILE A 941 9.91 4.37 2.88
N GLU A 942 8.94 5.29 2.93
CA GLU A 942 8.83 6.26 4.04
C GLU A 942 8.62 5.55 5.39
N ALA A 943 7.75 4.53 5.44
CA ALA A 943 7.53 3.70 6.62
C ALA A 943 8.80 2.92 7.04
N LEU A 944 9.54 2.33 6.09
CA LEU A 944 10.78 1.61 6.36
C LEU A 944 11.86 2.52 7.00
N LEU A 945 12.03 3.73 6.47
CA LEU A 945 12.99 4.70 7.02
C LEU A 945 12.53 5.22 8.41
N ALA A 946 11.23 5.48 8.57
CA ALA A 946 10.66 5.87 9.86
C ALA A 946 10.83 4.77 10.91
N ASP A 947 10.65 3.50 10.54
CA ASP A 947 10.85 2.38 11.44
C ASP A 947 12.32 2.21 11.84
N PHE A 948 13.25 2.23 10.89
CA PHE A 948 14.69 2.20 11.20
C PHE A 948 15.06 3.25 12.26
N ARG A 949 14.59 4.49 12.09
CA ARG A 949 14.85 5.58 13.05
C ARG A 949 14.17 5.35 14.40
N ARG A 950 12.97 4.74 14.41
CA ARG A 950 12.21 4.42 15.63
C ARG A 950 12.86 3.29 16.43
N THR A 951 13.29 2.22 15.77
CA THR A 951 13.79 0.99 16.40
C THR A 951 15.27 1.07 16.75
N SER A 952 16.10 1.66 15.89
CA SER A 952 17.54 1.86 16.18
C SER A 952 17.82 3.09 17.04
N GLY A 953 16.94 4.11 17.01
CA GLY A 953 17.19 5.42 17.61
C GLY A 953 18.27 6.25 16.91
N LYS A 954 18.70 5.85 15.71
CA LYS A 954 19.67 6.55 14.85
C LYS A 954 18.95 7.42 13.82
N SER A 955 19.63 8.44 13.33
CA SER A 955 19.07 9.35 12.34
C SER A 955 19.09 8.78 10.92
N VAL A 956 18.10 9.17 10.12
CA VAL A 956 18.06 8.90 8.66
C VAL A 956 17.51 10.11 7.90
N ALA A 957 17.94 10.28 6.66
CA ALA A 957 17.41 11.26 5.72
C ALA A 957 17.33 10.69 4.30
N LEU A 958 16.37 11.21 3.54
CA LEU A 958 16.13 10.89 2.13
C LEU A 958 16.35 12.16 1.29
N ILE A 959 17.12 12.03 0.20
CA ILE A 959 17.48 13.18 -0.65
C ILE A 959 17.23 12.85 -2.13
N ASN A 960 16.47 13.72 -2.80
CA ASN A 960 15.96 13.54 -4.17
C ASN A 960 16.26 14.75 -5.07
N GLY A 961 15.87 14.66 -6.35
CA GLY A 961 15.95 15.71 -7.37
C GLY A 961 14.66 15.77 -8.20
N HIS A 962 14.77 15.83 -9.53
CA HIS A 962 13.71 15.60 -10.53
C HIS A 962 12.61 16.67 -10.64
N VAL A 963 12.01 17.10 -9.52
CA VAL A 963 10.95 18.13 -9.48
C VAL A 963 11.42 19.45 -10.08
N GLY A 964 12.72 19.75 -9.92
CA GLY A 964 13.33 21.00 -10.37
C GLY A 964 12.97 22.23 -9.54
N ALA A 965 12.43 22.02 -8.34
CA ALA A 965 12.24 23.02 -7.30
C ALA A 965 12.92 22.55 -6.00
N PHE A 966 13.45 23.49 -5.21
CA PHE A 966 14.03 23.18 -3.90
C PHE A 966 12.93 22.96 -2.85
N HIS A 967 13.02 21.88 -2.07
CA HIS A 967 12.04 21.59 -1.01
C HIS A 967 12.67 20.87 0.18
N GLY A 968 12.01 20.94 1.34
CA GLY A 968 12.37 20.17 2.53
C GLY A 968 11.17 19.94 3.44
N ALA A 969 10.86 18.68 3.69
CA ALA A 969 9.78 18.23 4.55
C ALA A 969 10.30 17.23 5.60
N ALA A 970 9.53 17.05 6.66
CA ALA A 970 9.72 15.96 7.59
C ALA A 970 8.58 14.97 7.37
N VAL A 971 8.87 13.67 7.38
CA VAL A 971 7.89 12.58 7.20
C VAL A 971 8.15 11.54 8.29
N GLU A 972 7.20 11.36 9.20
CA GLU A 972 7.30 10.46 10.37
C GLU A 972 8.61 10.57 11.19
N GLY A 973 9.26 11.73 11.19
CA GLY A 973 10.53 11.99 11.88
C GLY A 973 11.79 11.68 11.06
N VAL A 974 11.67 11.51 9.74
CA VAL A 974 12.74 11.46 8.73
C VAL A 974 12.79 12.81 7.99
N THR A 975 13.98 13.34 7.74
CA THR A 975 14.14 14.52 6.86
C THR A 975 14.12 14.09 5.40
N THR A 976 13.21 14.66 4.60
CA THR A 976 13.16 14.50 3.15
C THR A 976 13.54 15.83 2.48
N LEU A 977 14.46 15.79 1.51
CA LEU A 977 14.97 16.98 0.82
C LEU A 977 14.93 16.78 -0.69
N ILE A 978 14.51 17.82 -1.41
CA ILE A 978 14.52 17.84 -2.87
C ILE A 978 15.49 18.93 -3.32
N ASN A 979 16.53 18.54 -4.04
CA ASN A 979 17.47 19.46 -4.67
C ASN A 979 16.86 19.96 -6.00
N GLY A 980 16.78 21.27 -6.19
CA GLY A 980 16.31 21.87 -7.45
C GLY A 980 17.37 21.87 -8.54
N ASN A 981 17.01 22.44 -9.70
CA ASN A 981 17.82 22.35 -10.91
C ASN A 981 19.22 22.97 -10.76
N SER A 982 20.25 22.25 -11.21
CA SER A 982 21.66 22.67 -11.11
C SER A 982 22.32 23.06 -12.43
N GLY A 983 21.60 22.93 -13.56
CA GLY A 983 22.06 23.44 -14.86
C GLY A 983 20.95 23.99 -15.78
N LYS A 984 19.71 23.50 -15.66
CA LYS A 984 18.55 23.95 -16.45
C LYS A 984 17.69 25.02 -15.74
N ASP A 985 16.75 25.63 -16.46
CA ASP A 985 15.73 26.52 -15.88
C ASP A 985 14.85 25.77 -14.84
N PRO A 986 14.47 26.38 -13.71
CA PRO A 986 13.76 25.69 -12.62
C PRO A 986 12.27 25.51 -12.92
N ALA A 987 11.65 24.57 -12.21
CA ALA A 987 10.20 24.38 -12.21
C ALA A 987 9.50 25.25 -11.15
N GLY A 988 8.21 25.54 -11.36
CA GLY A 988 7.40 26.30 -10.40
C GLY A 988 7.80 27.76 -10.23
N THR A 989 7.28 28.39 -9.17
CA THR A 989 7.54 29.79 -8.84
C THR A 989 8.56 29.91 -7.70
N PRO A 990 9.22 31.07 -7.50
CA PRO A 990 10.15 31.28 -6.38
C PRO A 990 9.61 30.89 -5.00
N SER A 991 8.31 31.08 -4.74
CA SER A 991 7.62 30.70 -3.50
C SER A 991 7.47 29.18 -3.33
N THR A 992 7.42 28.41 -4.42
CA THR A 992 7.42 26.94 -4.40
C THR A 992 8.82 26.35 -4.58
N GLY A 993 9.88 27.16 -4.44
CA GLY A 993 11.28 26.71 -4.57
C GLY A 993 11.88 26.78 -5.98
N GLY A 994 11.20 27.43 -6.93
CA GLY A 994 11.62 27.57 -8.33
C GLY A 994 12.78 28.54 -8.57
N PHE A 995 13.99 28.12 -8.24
CA PHE A 995 15.26 28.77 -8.62
C PHE A 995 16.33 27.71 -8.96
N THR A 996 17.36 28.10 -9.71
CA THR A 996 18.51 27.23 -10.08
C THR A 996 19.61 27.34 -9.01
N GLY A 997 20.29 26.24 -8.67
CA GLY A 997 21.32 26.19 -7.64
C GLY A 997 21.81 24.77 -7.31
N TRP A 998 22.29 24.58 -6.09
CA TRP A 998 22.68 23.28 -5.54
C TRP A 998 22.53 23.27 -4.00
N THR A 999 22.64 22.12 -3.35
CA THR A 999 22.45 22.00 -1.88
C THR A 999 23.72 21.52 -1.19
N MET A 1000 24.09 22.12 -0.05
CA MET A 1000 25.09 21.58 0.87
C MET A 1000 24.38 20.96 2.08
N LEU A 1001 24.51 19.64 2.24
CA LEU A 1001 24.14 18.93 3.46
C LEU A 1001 25.30 19.02 4.44
N GLY A 1002 25.04 19.44 5.68
CA GLY A 1002 25.99 19.36 6.77
C GLY A 1002 25.53 18.38 7.84
N ILE A 1003 26.39 17.42 8.16
CA ILE A 1003 26.10 16.32 9.07
C ILE A 1003 27.05 16.37 10.27
N ASP A 1004 26.50 16.23 11.47
CA ASP A 1004 27.26 16.00 12.71
C ASP A 1004 26.97 14.59 13.26
N PRO A 1005 27.83 13.60 12.98
CA PRO A 1005 27.73 12.25 13.56
C PRO A 1005 27.70 12.21 15.08
N GLY A 1006 28.17 13.26 15.77
CA GLY A 1006 28.09 13.37 17.23
C GLY A 1006 26.65 13.47 17.76
N SER A 1007 25.69 13.82 16.88
CA SER A 1007 24.27 14.01 17.20
C SER A 1007 23.36 12.96 16.57
N GLY A 1008 23.89 11.97 15.83
CA GLY A 1008 23.07 11.01 15.07
C GLY A 1008 22.32 9.97 15.90
N VAL A 1009 22.75 9.70 17.14
CA VAL A 1009 22.05 8.77 18.04
C VAL A 1009 21.13 9.56 18.97
N MET A 1010 19.86 9.69 18.56
CA MET A 1010 18.86 10.55 19.21
C MET A 1010 17.91 9.78 20.14
N GLY A 1011 17.80 8.46 19.99
CA GLY A 1011 16.87 7.60 20.74
C GLY A 1011 15.46 7.54 20.14
N ALA A 1012 14.50 7.00 20.90
CA ALA A 1012 13.15 6.71 20.41
C ALA A 1012 12.26 7.96 20.24
N ASP A 1013 12.32 8.89 21.20
CA ASP A 1013 11.43 10.07 21.27
C ASP A 1013 12.17 11.44 21.20
N PRO A 1014 13.07 11.66 20.22
CA PRO A 1014 13.80 12.92 20.09
C PRO A 1014 12.89 14.09 19.72
N ALA A 1015 13.34 15.31 19.96
CA ALA A 1015 12.70 16.54 19.50
C ALA A 1015 13.13 16.87 18.05
N PRO A 1016 12.37 17.71 17.31
CA PRO A 1016 12.75 18.12 15.96
C PRO A 1016 14.15 18.75 15.89
N GLN A 1017 14.59 19.43 16.96
CA GLN A 1017 15.92 20.02 17.01
C GLN A 1017 17.04 18.98 17.05
N ASP A 1018 16.84 17.79 17.62
CA ASP A 1018 17.88 16.76 17.67
C ASP A 1018 18.19 16.24 16.25
N ARG A 1019 17.13 16.07 15.43
CA ARG A 1019 17.24 15.71 14.01
C ARG A 1019 17.95 16.80 13.20
N VAL A 1020 17.60 18.06 13.44
CA VAL A 1020 18.29 19.22 12.84
C VAL A 1020 19.74 19.29 13.29
N ASP A 1021 20.05 19.00 14.56
CA ASP A 1021 21.41 19.02 15.10
C ASP A 1021 22.29 17.93 14.48
N TRP A 1022 21.71 16.79 14.05
CA TRP A 1022 22.39 15.82 13.18
C TRP A 1022 22.53 16.30 11.74
N LEU A 1023 21.44 16.62 11.03
CA LEU A 1023 21.47 17.03 9.62
C LEU A 1023 20.75 18.36 9.38
N ALA A 1024 21.43 19.26 8.68
CA ALA A 1024 20.85 20.49 8.16
C ALA A 1024 21.35 20.74 6.72
N ALA A 1025 20.57 21.48 5.94
CA ALA A 1025 20.84 21.77 4.54
C ALA A 1025 20.90 23.30 4.30
N GLU A 1026 21.89 23.72 3.52
CA GLU A 1026 22.05 25.09 2.99
C GLU A 1026 21.87 25.05 1.48
N THR A 1027 20.88 25.78 0.95
CA THR A 1027 20.70 25.94 -0.50
C THR A 1027 21.58 27.07 -1.02
N HIS A 1028 22.29 26.79 -2.10
CA HIS A 1028 23.19 27.69 -2.79
C HIS A 1028 22.59 28.07 -4.15
N PRO A 1029 21.64 29.03 -4.21
CA PRO A 1029 21.10 29.50 -5.47
C PRO A 1029 22.20 30.16 -6.32
N TRP A 1030 22.06 30.10 -7.64
CA TRP A 1030 22.80 30.99 -8.51
C TRP A 1030 22.34 32.43 -8.29
N VAL A 1031 23.28 33.30 -7.92
CA VAL A 1031 23.02 34.72 -7.66
C VAL A 1031 23.77 35.57 -8.68
N ASP A 1032 23.13 36.57 -9.26
CA ASP A 1032 23.73 37.62 -10.09
C ASP A 1032 23.92 38.93 -9.31
N GLU A 1033 22.88 39.41 -8.63
CA GLU A 1033 22.94 40.54 -7.70
C GLU A 1033 22.04 40.25 -6.49
N VAL A 1034 22.40 40.76 -5.31
CA VAL A 1034 21.54 40.70 -4.11
C VAL A 1034 21.16 42.13 -3.74
N SER A 1035 19.91 42.33 -3.36
CA SER A 1035 19.39 43.59 -2.85
C SER A 1035 18.78 43.40 -1.45
N VAL A 1036 18.77 44.46 -0.66
CA VAL A 1036 18.08 44.51 0.64
C VAL A 1036 17.51 45.90 0.86
N GLU A 1037 16.22 45.96 1.16
CA GLU A 1037 15.50 47.17 1.53
C GLU A 1037 15.14 47.11 3.01
N ALA A 1038 15.25 48.25 3.70
CA ALA A 1038 14.87 48.39 5.10
C ALA A 1038 14.58 49.87 5.42
N PRO A 1039 13.73 50.17 6.42
CA PRO A 1039 13.43 51.54 6.83
C PRO A 1039 14.70 52.34 7.17
N GLU A 1040 14.91 53.48 6.52
CA GLU A 1040 16.03 54.38 6.85
C GLU A 1040 16.02 54.80 8.33
N GLN A 1041 14.83 54.88 8.95
CA GLN A 1041 14.65 55.32 10.34
C GLN A 1041 13.58 54.49 11.06
N LEU A 1042 13.84 54.16 12.33
CA LEU A 1042 12.89 53.56 13.26
C LEU A 1042 12.87 54.32 14.60
N ALA A 1043 11.75 54.26 15.32
CA ALA A 1043 11.70 54.68 16.73
C ALA A 1043 12.10 53.52 17.65
N VAL A 1044 12.55 53.81 18.87
CA VAL A 1044 12.68 52.78 19.92
C VAL A 1044 11.30 52.18 20.26
N GLY A 1045 11.16 50.88 20.04
CA GLY A 1045 9.90 50.12 20.09
C GLY A 1045 9.04 50.24 18.82
N GLY A 1046 9.54 50.90 17.77
CA GLY A 1046 8.93 50.92 16.45
C GLY A 1046 9.29 49.66 15.66
N ARG A 1047 8.37 49.26 14.78
CA ARG A 1047 8.52 48.15 13.84
C ARG A 1047 8.61 48.68 12.42
N GLY A 1048 9.34 47.97 11.58
CA GLY A 1048 9.29 48.01 10.13
C GLY A 1048 9.63 46.63 9.58
N GLU A 1049 9.90 46.58 8.29
CA GLU A 1049 10.10 45.34 7.54
C GLU A 1049 11.43 45.42 6.81
N ALA A 1050 12.13 44.30 6.66
CA ALA A 1050 13.39 44.22 5.93
C ALA A 1050 13.28 43.11 4.90
N ASP A 1051 13.21 43.53 3.63
CA ASP A 1051 13.01 42.67 2.48
C ASP A 1051 14.34 42.47 1.76
N ALA A 1052 14.60 41.27 1.26
CA ALA A 1052 15.74 41.00 0.39
C ALA A 1052 15.31 40.15 -0.79
N SER A 1053 15.99 40.34 -1.91
CA SER A 1053 15.81 39.55 -3.12
C SER A 1053 17.14 39.43 -3.86
N PHE A 1054 17.28 38.39 -4.67
CA PHE A 1054 18.37 38.26 -5.61
C PHE A 1054 17.87 38.16 -7.04
N THR A 1055 18.74 38.48 -7.98
CA THR A 1055 18.50 38.26 -9.41
C THR A 1055 19.20 36.99 -9.88
N GLN A 1056 18.53 36.29 -10.79
CA GLN A 1056 19.01 35.07 -11.45
C GLN A 1056 18.45 35.05 -12.87
N ASP A 1057 19.32 35.16 -13.88
CA ASP A 1057 18.94 35.07 -15.30
C ASP A 1057 17.83 36.07 -15.70
N GLY A 1058 17.83 37.24 -15.06
CA GLY A 1058 16.84 38.30 -15.26
C GLY A 1058 15.54 38.16 -14.44
N ARG A 1059 15.34 37.05 -13.73
CA ARG A 1059 14.26 36.85 -12.76
C ARG A 1059 14.65 37.45 -11.41
N THR A 1060 13.65 37.79 -10.59
CA THR A 1060 13.84 38.27 -9.20
C THR A 1060 13.28 37.21 -8.25
N VAL A 1061 14.13 36.71 -7.36
CA VAL A 1061 13.82 35.65 -6.38
C VAL A 1061 13.85 36.27 -4.97
N PRO A 1062 12.76 36.20 -4.18
CA PRO A 1062 12.78 36.63 -2.78
C PRO A 1062 13.81 35.84 -1.96
N VAL A 1063 14.46 36.50 -0.99
CA VAL A 1063 15.28 35.82 0.02
C VAL A 1063 14.36 35.33 1.14
N ALA A 1064 13.70 34.21 0.86
CA ALA A 1064 12.82 33.47 1.77
C ALA A 1064 13.11 31.97 1.62
N TRP A 1065 12.62 31.16 2.57
CA TRP A 1065 12.63 29.69 2.41
C TRP A 1065 11.99 29.32 1.06
N PRO A 1066 12.56 28.39 0.27
CA PRO A 1066 13.64 27.46 0.60
C PRO A 1066 15.07 27.97 0.30
N ALA A 1067 15.26 29.25 -0.06
CA ALA A 1067 16.59 29.83 -0.27
C ALA A 1067 17.27 30.18 1.07
N THR A 1068 18.47 29.65 1.33
CA THR A 1068 19.24 29.95 2.54
C THR A 1068 19.99 31.28 2.42
N ALA A 1069 19.98 32.09 3.49
CA ALA A 1069 20.76 33.33 3.54
C ALA A 1069 21.39 33.63 4.90
N GLN A 1070 22.57 34.26 4.90
CA GLN A 1070 23.23 34.71 6.13
C GLN A 1070 22.88 36.17 6.43
N TRP A 1071 21.93 36.37 7.33
CA TRP A 1071 21.56 37.69 7.87
C TRP A 1071 22.48 38.12 9.02
N GLY A 1072 22.74 39.42 9.15
CA GLY A 1072 23.57 39.96 10.23
C GLY A 1072 23.88 41.46 10.11
N GLY A 1073 25.06 41.85 10.58
CA GLY A 1073 25.60 43.19 10.41
C GLY A 1073 25.83 43.98 11.72
N GLU A 1074 26.43 45.17 11.61
CA GLU A 1074 26.81 45.97 12.79
C GLU A 1074 25.58 46.54 13.50
N GLY A 1075 25.39 46.19 14.77
CA GLY A 1075 24.26 46.65 15.57
C GLY A 1075 22.94 45.93 15.27
N VAL A 1076 22.95 44.86 14.48
CA VAL A 1076 21.78 43.99 14.26
C VAL A 1076 21.81 42.83 15.26
N GLN A 1077 20.65 42.52 15.83
CA GLN A 1077 20.40 41.25 16.52
C GLN A 1077 19.46 40.41 15.65
N VAL A 1078 19.98 39.38 15.01
CA VAL A 1078 19.13 38.40 14.32
C VAL A 1078 18.53 37.46 15.37
N VAL A 1079 17.24 37.16 15.25
CA VAL A 1079 16.54 36.17 16.08
C VAL A 1079 15.83 35.15 15.19
N SER A 1080 15.99 33.87 15.51
CA SER A 1080 15.22 32.76 14.94
C SER A 1080 14.16 32.30 15.95
N GLY A 1081 12.93 32.10 15.48
CA GLY A 1081 11.81 31.60 16.30
C GLY A 1081 11.31 32.56 17.40
N GLN A 1082 10.45 32.04 18.29
CA GLN A 1082 9.77 32.83 19.34
C GLN A 1082 10.57 33.00 20.65
N ALA A 1083 11.86 32.64 20.70
CA ALA A 1083 12.65 32.68 21.93
C ALA A 1083 12.89 34.11 22.46
N GLU A 1084 12.37 34.45 23.65
CA GLU A 1084 12.70 35.69 24.37
C GLU A 1084 14.11 35.67 25.02
N GLU A 1085 15.16 35.51 24.21
CA GLU A 1085 16.56 35.49 24.70
C GLU A 1085 17.17 36.89 24.87
N SER A 1086 16.89 37.44 26.06
CA SER A 1086 17.64 38.37 26.93
C SER A 1086 18.68 39.42 26.44
N ASP A 1087 19.42 39.26 25.33
CA ASP A 1087 20.58 40.14 25.06
C ASP A 1087 20.23 41.46 24.36
N ARG A 1088 19.85 42.46 25.15
CA ARG A 1088 19.42 43.81 24.75
C ARG A 1088 20.54 44.69 24.16
N ARG A 1089 21.49 44.12 23.41
CA ARG A 1089 22.65 44.79 22.80
C ARG A 1089 22.48 45.14 21.32
N GLY A 1090 21.49 44.59 20.61
CA GLY A 1090 21.11 45.08 19.28
C GLY A 1090 20.72 46.57 19.30
N ILE A 1091 20.96 47.29 18.21
CA ILE A 1091 20.35 48.59 17.89
C ILE A 1091 18.99 48.34 17.24
N VAL A 1092 18.94 47.41 16.29
CA VAL A 1092 17.72 46.78 15.76
C VAL A 1092 17.72 45.28 16.06
N ARG A 1093 16.54 44.67 16.04
CA ARG A 1093 16.33 43.22 16.05
C ARG A 1093 15.60 42.82 14.76
N LEU A 1094 16.12 41.86 14.02
CA LEU A 1094 15.51 41.29 12.81
C LEU A 1094 15.03 39.86 13.09
N ASN A 1095 13.80 39.54 12.68
CA ASN A 1095 13.35 38.18 12.45
C ASN A 1095 13.38 37.86 10.94
N PRO A 1096 14.35 37.08 10.43
CA PRO A 1096 14.44 36.76 9.00
C PRO A 1096 13.23 36.03 8.44
N ALA A 1097 12.56 35.21 9.26
CA ALA A 1097 11.40 34.42 8.82
C ALA A 1097 10.14 35.26 8.57
N THR A 1098 10.10 36.53 9.02
CA THR A 1098 8.93 37.41 8.86
C THR A 1098 9.31 38.84 8.44
N GLY A 1099 10.56 39.08 8.03
CA GLY A 1099 11.11 40.41 7.79
C GLY A 1099 11.07 41.40 8.97
N GLU A 1100 10.54 41.05 10.17
CA GLU A 1100 10.20 42.05 11.19
C GLU A 1100 11.46 42.69 11.77
N LEU A 1101 11.61 44.00 11.53
CA LEU A 1101 12.69 44.81 12.07
C LEU A 1101 12.17 45.70 13.22
N THR A 1102 12.57 45.39 14.45
CA THR A 1102 12.23 46.18 15.65
C THR A 1102 13.39 47.10 16.07
N GLY A 1103 13.13 48.39 16.26
CA GLY A 1103 14.09 49.34 16.84
C GLY A 1103 14.27 49.14 18.35
N MET A 1104 15.44 48.68 18.79
CA MET A 1104 15.69 48.25 20.18
C MET A 1104 16.27 49.37 21.07
N ARG A 1105 17.23 50.14 20.56
CA ARG A 1105 17.86 51.26 21.28
C ARG A 1105 18.43 52.30 20.32
N PRO A 1106 18.62 53.57 20.73
CA PRO A 1106 19.07 54.61 19.80
C PRO A 1106 20.49 54.35 19.26
N GLY A 1107 20.68 54.58 17.97
CA GLY A 1107 21.95 54.37 17.26
C GLY A 1107 21.73 54.04 15.78
N THR A 1108 22.81 53.80 15.04
CA THR A 1108 22.77 53.35 13.64
C THR A 1108 23.12 51.86 13.57
N ALA A 1109 22.28 51.07 12.94
CA ALA A 1109 22.57 49.69 12.56
C ALA A 1109 22.87 49.59 11.06
N THR A 1110 23.76 48.70 10.68
CA THR A 1110 23.99 48.30 9.29
C THR A 1110 23.53 46.85 9.15
N LEU A 1111 22.43 46.65 8.43
CA LEU A 1111 21.90 45.33 8.10
C LEU A 1111 22.66 44.75 6.91
N THR A 1112 23.00 43.47 6.99
CA THR A 1112 23.63 42.72 5.90
C THR A 1112 22.88 41.43 5.63
N VAL A 1113 22.68 41.09 4.36
CA VAL A 1113 22.22 39.77 3.92
C VAL A 1113 23.25 39.22 2.94
N THR A 1114 23.60 37.94 3.06
CA THR A 1114 24.47 37.24 2.12
C THR A 1114 23.74 36.03 1.58
N VAL A 1115 23.80 35.83 0.26
CA VAL A 1115 23.22 34.68 -0.45
C VAL A 1115 24.30 34.14 -1.39
N ASN A 1116 24.62 32.85 -1.27
CA ASN A 1116 25.70 32.18 -2.00
C ASN A 1116 26.97 33.06 -2.19
N GLY A 1117 27.49 33.60 -1.08
CA GLY A 1117 28.70 34.43 -1.05
C GLY A 1117 28.58 35.87 -1.56
N ARG A 1118 27.42 36.33 -2.08
CA ARG A 1118 27.19 37.74 -2.45
C ARG A 1118 26.42 38.48 -1.36
N THR A 1119 26.90 39.66 -0.96
CA THR A 1119 26.35 40.43 0.18
C THR A 1119 25.73 41.76 -0.25
N ALA A 1120 24.53 42.05 0.26
CA ALA A 1120 23.88 43.37 0.18
C ALA A 1120 23.77 44.01 1.58
N THR A 1121 23.66 45.35 1.63
CA THR A 1121 23.65 46.10 2.91
C THR A 1121 22.65 47.25 2.94
N ALA A 1122 21.89 47.37 4.02
CA ALA A 1122 21.02 48.53 4.33
C ALA A 1122 21.45 49.22 5.64
N THR A 1123 21.07 50.48 5.84
CA THR A 1123 21.39 51.25 7.06
C THR A 1123 20.13 51.78 7.72
N VAL A 1124 19.99 51.57 9.02
CA VAL A 1124 18.79 51.89 9.81
C VAL A 1124 19.15 52.74 11.02
N GLU A 1125 18.66 53.97 11.08
CA GLU A 1125 18.84 54.86 12.24
C GLU A 1125 17.68 54.72 13.23
N VAL A 1126 17.97 54.19 14.42
CA VAL A 1126 17.00 54.15 15.51
C VAL A 1126 17.07 55.46 16.29
N ALA A 1127 16.01 56.27 16.18
CA ALA A 1127 15.90 57.55 16.87
C ALA A 1127 15.53 57.38 18.36
N GLY A 1128 16.19 58.16 19.22
CA GLY A 1128 15.73 58.39 20.59
C GLY A 1128 14.45 59.23 20.62
N ARG A 1129 13.58 58.98 21.61
CA ARG A 1129 12.34 59.73 21.85
C ARG A 1129 12.58 61.20 22.20
#